data_AF-A0A951VXM9-F1
#
_entry.id   AF-A0A951VXM9-F1
#
_cell.length_a   1.000
_cell.length_b   1.000
_cell.length_c   1.000
_cell.angle_alpha   90.00
_cell.angle_beta   90.00
_cell.angle_gamma   90.00
#
_symmetry.space_group_name_H-M   'P 1'
#
loop_
_entity.id
_entity.type
_entity.pdbx_description
1 polymer ?
#
loop_
_entity_poly.entity_id
_entity_poly.type
_entity_poly.pdbx_seq_one_letter_code
_entity_poly.pdbx_strand_id
1 'polypeptide(L)'
;MQNQNRIFSPISVDLGAENTGVSLFHANKPWNYETAHHIGATLYVVLTNITLSQAGRRSKRHLKRNLLRRKMAKRIFYAILKNEFKIQFDRAVEEDRLLNDYLSHLLNRRGYSFLTLEEATEQQTLEEDILTYSDSFESTKLKKLSNSNKSWVDFIQEKTISLEPIKSIEELLTIIELELPEEYQVQKEKDTSNNAKPKIAKRIDYKKVIEKDIFSGFLLLLIQYSELLLSELEKNSGAVHRLRYHENIWADMQVYQPLQSFCNKANITLEQLHRLICHISNMPLKPLRRYFNDVSFKGGDRWLSKRFKTMFTRWIRSWHCKRDSQEHKNQRLVLETLKQHNSILEAIYSLEPSTTIPPFEDQNNRQPPRCQTMLLDLARLDQRYPQWQKILELLMKHYADEYGLNDFVIQQIQAMVKEYQRMPNGRVRGPDQDWISDKSIYLQRILDRSSLADPLRLRLLNRYYTKDISNDEHITFTKQQIEEIQESEKRLLSIFKDKELLKQFKALLYQYHNDIRDARGGLWLDDIKKEPTTLLIRCDRKTKQKRNEKPSLISAITRIDRKQIDEFEKFWKSEKIHGNRTIHGLAKKMEELRKDAGGEFNEWLKLANRTDERGQAKAADLLDSKVLKEIKTLIRQFDEAMNRLREKFSLNQEQVNHFNNWFSFCQLYNIIEESNSGFHKTCSCCTEENHLRMETVLVGDKTMAQYTRLSADTGSLFDGQLKLLLDRLVNEVVERKIDQLRYVMGDQVNDSTAVIEVPLLIEQNNFHFQHDLNTLRKNKTALQKAEKKIERLKERGKKKDDRIKNASKGICPYTGKKLTDLNGEIDHILPRSVSRKTEGAVFNSEMNLIYCSIEGNRSKGNRAYSLSDLNGKYLKKLYGSSDILKIETSIEVTLD
;
A
#
# COMPACT_ATOMS: atom_id res chain seq x y z
N MET A 1 28.20 -18.11 36.54
CA MET A 1 28.04 -18.91 35.30
C MET A 1 29.43 -19.36 34.88
N GLN A 2 29.73 -20.65 35.04
CA GLN A 2 31.01 -21.25 34.59
C GLN A 2 31.17 -21.07 33.07
N ASN A 3 32.41 -20.88 32.61
CA ASN A 3 32.79 -20.74 31.20
C ASN A 3 32.14 -21.82 30.32
N GLN A 4 30.98 -21.51 29.73
CA GLN A 4 30.44 -22.32 28.65
C GLN A 4 31.39 -22.21 27.45
N ASN A 5 31.75 -23.34 26.88
CA ASN A 5 32.55 -23.41 25.67
C ASN A 5 31.74 -22.79 24.52
N ARG A 6 31.94 -21.49 24.27
CA ARG A 6 31.18 -20.71 23.28
C ARG A 6 32.00 -20.60 22.00
N ILE A 7 31.37 -21.00 20.91
CA ILE A 7 31.93 -21.00 19.56
C ILE A 7 31.29 -19.84 18.80
N PHE A 8 32.03 -19.19 17.91
CA PHE A 8 31.47 -18.19 17.00
C PHE A 8 31.81 -18.51 15.59
N SER A 9 30.76 -18.50 14.82
CA SER A 9 30.78 -18.99 13.47
C SER A 9 29.96 -18.05 12.59
N PRO A 10 30.37 -16.78 12.42
CA PRO A 10 29.58 -15.80 11.71
C PRO A 10 29.50 -16.13 10.22
N ILE A 11 28.47 -15.58 9.60
CA ILE A 11 28.20 -15.61 8.16
C ILE A 11 28.19 -14.16 7.71
N SER A 12 29.12 -13.80 6.82
CA SER A 12 29.14 -12.48 6.19
C SER A 12 28.70 -12.61 4.73
N VAL A 13 27.76 -11.78 4.30
CA VAL A 13 27.15 -11.81 2.97
C VAL A 13 27.22 -10.43 2.33
N ASP A 14 27.95 -10.33 1.22
CA ASP A 14 27.83 -9.25 0.24
C ASP A 14 26.72 -9.65 -0.74
N LEU A 15 25.53 -9.08 -0.53
CA LEU A 15 24.32 -9.49 -1.22
C LEU A 15 24.21 -8.81 -2.59
N GLY A 16 24.55 -9.54 -3.64
CA GLY A 16 24.17 -9.22 -5.02
C GLY A 16 22.97 -10.03 -5.51
N ALA A 17 22.41 -9.63 -6.66
CA ALA A 17 21.31 -10.39 -7.26
C ALA A 17 21.84 -11.51 -8.18
N GLU A 18 22.90 -11.24 -8.94
CA GLU A 18 23.57 -12.22 -9.81
C GLU A 18 24.72 -12.94 -9.11
N ASN A 19 25.54 -12.18 -8.37
CA ASN A 19 26.73 -12.66 -7.68
C ASN A 19 26.63 -12.28 -6.20
N THR A 20 26.70 -13.26 -5.31
CA THR A 20 26.67 -13.02 -3.86
C THR A 20 27.99 -13.47 -3.25
N GLY A 21 28.72 -12.55 -2.63
CA GLY A 21 29.92 -12.87 -1.88
C GLY A 21 29.56 -13.43 -0.51
N VAL A 22 30.21 -14.50 -0.09
CA VAL A 22 29.98 -15.15 1.21
C VAL A 22 31.31 -15.43 1.87
N SER A 23 31.46 -14.99 3.12
CA SER A 23 32.60 -15.32 3.99
C SER A 23 32.08 -16.03 5.24
N LEU A 24 32.61 -17.21 5.48
CA LEU A 24 32.27 -18.07 6.62
C LEU A 24 33.48 -18.17 7.52
N PHE A 25 33.36 -17.71 8.75
CA PHE A 25 34.42 -17.77 9.75
C PHE A 25 34.01 -18.72 10.88
N HIS A 26 34.98 -19.31 11.59
CA HIS A 26 34.78 -20.13 12.77
C HIS A 26 35.97 -19.99 13.74
N ALA A 27 35.70 -19.69 15.00
CA ALA A 27 36.69 -19.63 16.08
C ALA A 27 36.08 -19.95 17.46
N ASN A 28 36.91 -20.44 18.38
CA ASN A 28 36.57 -20.57 19.81
C ASN A 28 36.74 -19.20 20.51
N LYS A 29 35.90 -18.89 21.52
CA LYS A 29 36.15 -17.74 22.41
C LYS A 29 37.28 -18.05 23.40
N PRO A 30 38.22 -17.11 23.67
CA PRO A 30 38.40 -15.81 23.03
C PRO A 30 39.00 -15.94 21.61
N TRP A 31 38.59 -15.05 20.70
CA TRP A 31 38.94 -15.13 19.29
C TRP A 31 40.44 -14.93 19.04
N ASN A 32 41.01 -15.77 18.17
CA ASN A 32 42.26 -15.47 17.49
C ASN A 32 42.05 -15.65 15.98
N TYR A 33 42.28 -14.56 15.22
CA TYR A 33 42.13 -14.55 13.76
C TYR A 33 43.13 -15.48 13.06
N GLU A 34 44.34 -15.65 13.63
CA GLU A 34 45.40 -16.47 13.04
C GLU A 34 45.09 -17.98 13.08
N THR A 35 44.31 -18.41 14.08
CA THR A 35 43.93 -19.82 14.26
C THR A 35 42.50 -20.11 13.82
N ALA A 36 41.80 -19.12 13.27
CA ALA A 36 40.42 -19.26 12.88
C ALA A 36 40.29 -19.96 11.53
N HIS A 37 39.25 -20.79 11.39
CA HIS A 37 38.92 -21.39 10.11
C HIS A 37 38.06 -20.42 9.29
N HIS A 38 38.48 -20.14 8.06
CA HIS A 38 37.81 -19.19 7.17
C HIS A 38 37.61 -19.78 5.77
N ILE A 39 36.41 -19.61 5.22
CA ILE A 39 36.05 -19.97 3.84
C ILE A 39 35.48 -18.73 3.17
N GLY A 40 36.02 -18.37 2.00
CA GLY A 40 35.40 -17.40 1.09
C GLY A 40 34.77 -18.12 -0.11
N ALA A 41 33.59 -17.70 -0.53
CA ALA A 41 32.90 -18.23 -1.71
C ALA A 41 32.13 -17.13 -2.43
N THR A 42 32.01 -17.25 -3.75
CA THR A 42 31.07 -16.46 -4.56
C THR A 42 29.97 -17.38 -5.07
N LEU A 43 28.72 -17.04 -4.77
CA LEU A 43 27.55 -17.76 -5.24
C LEU A 43 27.05 -17.09 -6.52
N TYR A 44 26.97 -17.86 -7.60
CA TYR A 44 26.50 -17.40 -8.91
C TYR A 44 25.08 -17.89 -9.17
N VAL A 45 24.19 -16.98 -9.54
CA VAL A 45 22.81 -17.31 -9.89
C VAL A 45 22.73 -17.66 -11.37
N VAL A 46 22.72 -18.96 -11.68
CA VAL A 46 22.60 -19.44 -13.06
C VAL A 46 21.13 -19.56 -13.46
N LEU A 47 20.66 -18.62 -14.30
CA LEU A 47 19.27 -18.53 -14.76
C LEU A 47 18.76 -19.76 -15.54
N THR A 48 19.64 -20.58 -16.12
CA THR A 48 19.24 -21.81 -16.83
C THR A 48 18.58 -22.84 -15.92
N ASN A 49 18.92 -22.81 -14.62
CA ASN A 49 18.50 -23.81 -13.66
C ASN A 49 17.32 -23.34 -12.78
N ILE A 50 16.89 -22.07 -12.90
CA ILE A 50 15.91 -21.47 -11.98
C ILE A 50 14.86 -20.65 -12.75
N THR A 51 13.59 -21.01 -12.58
CA THR A 51 12.45 -20.20 -13.06
C THR A 51 11.99 -19.23 -11.97
N LEU A 52 12.48 -17.99 -11.99
CA LEU A 52 12.10 -16.94 -11.03
C LEU A 52 10.63 -16.51 -11.18
N SER A 53 10.15 -16.37 -12.43
CA SER A 53 8.79 -15.88 -12.71
C SER A 53 7.75 -16.98 -12.78
N GLN A 54 6.67 -16.84 -12.02
CA GLN A 54 5.50 -17.73 -12.10
C GLN A 54 4.54 -17.39 -13.25
N ALA A 55 4.84 -16.38 -14.08
CA ALA A 55 3.94 -15.91 -15.15
C ALA A 55 3.64 -17.01 -16.19
N GLY A 56 4.67 -17.69 -16.71
CA GLY A 56 4.51 -18.77 -17.68
C GLY A 56 3.71 -19.96 -17.12
N ARG A 57 4.03 -20.38 -15.89
CA ARG A 57 3.28 -21.44 -15.17
C ARG A 57 1.82 -21.03 -14.94
N ARG A 58 1.59 -19.78 -14.54
CA ARG A 58 0.24 -19.21 -14.33
C ARG A 58 -0.54 -19.23 -15.64
N SER A 59 0.02 -18.74 -16.73
CA SER A 59 -0.59 -18.75 -18.07
C SER A 59 -0.98 -20.16 -18.51
N LYS A 60 -0.04 -21.13 -18.49
CA LYS A 60 -0.32 -22.55 -18.79
C LYS A 60 -1.44 -23.12 -17.92
N ARG A 61 -1.49 -22.77 -16.64
CA ARG A 61 -2.55 -23.18 -15.71
C ARG A 61 -3.91 -22.57 -16.09
N HIS A 62 -3.96 -21.30 -16.47
CA HIS A 62 -5.22 -20.66 -16.91
C HIS A 62 -5.70 -21.23 -18.25
N LEU A 63 -4.79 -21.49 -19.19
CA LEU A 63 -5.11 -22.20 -20.43
C LEU A 63 -5.74 -23.56 -20.15
N LYS A 64 -5.09 -24.41 -19.34
CA LYS A 64 -5.63 -25.72 -18.93
C LYS A 64 -7.01 -25.59 -18.27
N ARG A 65 -7.20 -24.58 -17.42
CA ARG A 65 -8.49 -24.30 -16.76
C ARG A 65 -9.57 -23.88 -17.75
N ASN A 66 -9.25 -23.06 -18.74
CA ASN A 66 -10.20 -22.64 -19.78
C ASN A 66 -10.63 -23.82 -20.66
N LEU A 67 -9.68 -24.66 -21.06
CA LEU A 67 -9.97 -25.91 -21.79
C LEU A 67 -10.85 -26.85 -20.96
N LEU A 68 -10.53 -27.01 -19.67
CA LEU A 68 -11.33 -27.81 -18.76
C LEU A 68 -12.74 -27.25 -18.58
N ARG A 69 -12.89 -25.93 -18.48
CA ARG A 69 -14.20 -25.27 -18.38
C ARG A 69 -15.04 -25.55 -19.62
N ARG A 70 -14.46 -25.35 -20.81
CA ARG A 70 -15.11 -25.66 -22.09
C ARG A 70 -15.58 -27.12 -22.12
N LYS A 71 -14.71 -28.06 -21.76
CA LYS A 71 -15.05 -29.49 -21.69
C LYS A 71 -16.21 -29.76 -20.71
N MET A 72 -16.17 -29.19 -19.52
CA MET A 72 -17.21 -29.39 -18.50
C MET A 72 -18.55 -28.75 -18.89
N ALA A 73 -18.55 -27.59 -19.55
CA ALA A 73 -19.76 -26.94 -20.06
C ALA A 73 -20.46 -27.81 -21.12
N LYS A 74 -19.69 -28.37 -22.07
CA LYS A 74 -20.23 -29.33 -23.05
C LYS A 74 -20.76 -30.59 -22.37
N ARG A 75 -19.99 -31.18 -21.45
CA ARG A 75 -20.40 -32.37 -20.70
C ARG A 75 -21.74 -32.19 -19.99
N ILE A 76 -21.94 -31.05 -19.32
CA ILE A 76 -23.22 -30.82 -18.62
C ILE A 76 -24.37 -30.62 -19.60
N PHE A 77 -24.14 -29.89 -20.69
CA PHE A 77 -25.13 -29.71 -21.76
C PHE A 77 -25.56 -31.06 -22.35
N TYR A 78 -24.61 -31.92 -22.74
CA TYR A 78 -24.95 -33.25 -23.28
C TYR A 78 -25.55 -34.20 -22.24
N ALA A 79 -25.18 -34.08 -20.96
CA ALA A 79 -25.86 -34.82 -19.90
C ALA A 79 -27.34 -34.41 -19.79
N ILE A 80 -27.65 -33.11 -19.91
CA ILE A 80 -29.03 -32.61 -19.94
C ILE A 80 -29.76 -33.16 -21.17
N LEU A 81 -29.18 -33.05 -22.38
CA LEU A 81 -29.76 -33.60 -23.61
C LEU A 81 -30.11 -35.09 -23.49
N LYS A 82 -29.15 -35.89 -22.98
CA LYS A 82 -29.33 -37.34 -22.85
C LYS A 82 -30.38 -37.71 -21.80
N ASN A 83 -30.34 -37.07 -20.63
CA ASN A 83 -31.11 -37.54 -19.49
C ASN A 83 -32.48 -36.87 -19.39
N GLU A 84 -32.58 -35.58 -19.69
CA GLU A 84 -33.83 -34.80 -19.63
C GLU A 84 -34.62 -34.98 -20.93
N PHE A 85 -33.98 -34.69 -22.06
CA PHE A 85 -34.65 -34.67 -23.38
C PHE A 85 -34.58 -35.99 -24.14
N LYS A 86 -33.93 -37.01 -23.56
CA LYS A 86 -33.74 -38.34 -24.17
C LYS A 86 -33.09 -38.30 -25.57
N ILE A 87 -32.30 -37.27 -25.85
CA ILE A 87 -31.58 -37.14 -27.12
C ILE A 87 -30.22 -37.84 -27.03
N GLN A 88 -29.95 -38.68 -28.03
CA GLN A 88 -28.64 -39.25 -28.31
C GLN A 88 -28.31 -39.01 -29.78
N PHE A 89 -27.03 -38.80 -30.06
CA PHE A 89 -26.52 -38.60 -31.42
C PHE A 89 -25.83 -39.87 -31.87
N ASP A 90 -26.26 -40.43 -32.99
CA ASP A 90 -25.54 -41.51 -33.65
C ASP A 90 -24.45 -40.92 -34.55
N ARG A 91 -23.20 -41.31 -34.29
CA ARG A 91 -22.06 -40.83 -35.08
C ARG A 91 -21.99 -41.45 -36.48
N ALA A 92 -22.69 -42.56 -36.71
CA ALA A 92 -22.80 -43.18 -38.02
C ALA A 92 -23.75 -42.40 -38.95
N VAL A 93 -24.67 -41.61 -38.38
CA VAL A 93 -25.63 -40.79 -39.13
C VAL A 93 -25.04 -39.39 -39.35
N GLU A 94 -24.90 -39.00 -40.61
CA GLU A 94 -24.25 -37.74 -40.98
C GLU A 94 -25.00 -36.50 -40.42
N GLU A 95 -26.33 -36.52 -40.48
CA GLU A 95 -27.17 -35.44 -39.94
C GLU A 95 -26.97 -35.26 -38.42
N ASP A 96 -26.98 -36.36 -37.67
CA ASP A 96 -26.73 -36.36 -36.23
C ASP A 96 -25.31 -35.86 -35.91
N ARG A 97 -24.31 -36.23 -36.73
CA ARG A 97 -22.93 -35.75 -36.59
C ARG A 97 -22.85 -34.23 -36.79
N LEU A 98 -23.42 -33.72 -37.88
CA LEU A 98 -23.40 -32.29 -38.22
C LEU A 98 -24.15 -31.46 -37.16
N LEU A 99 -25.32 -31.92 -36.72
CA LEU A 99 -26.10 -31.26 -35.68
C LEU A 99 -25.37 -31.29 -34.32
N ASN A 100 -24.76 -32.43 -33.97
CA ASN A 100 -23.96 -32.55 -32.75
C ASN A 100 -22.77 -31.57 -32.77
N ASP A 101 -22.08 -31.46 -33.92
CA ASP A 101 -20.99 -30.51 -34.10
C ASP A 101 -21.51 -29.07 -33.99
N TYR A 102 -22.62 -28.72 -34.65
CA TYR A 102 -23.25 -27.41 -34.58
C TYR A 102 -23.56 -26.99 -33.13
N LEU A 103 -24.29 -27.83 -32.37
CA LEU A 103 -24.60 -27.57 -30.95
C LEU A 103 -23.32 -27.43 -30.10
N SER A 104 -22.28 -28.20 -30.43
CA SER A 104 -20.96 -28.06 -29.80
C SER A 104 -20.27 -26.74 -30.15
N HIS A 105 -20.48 -26.20 -31.35
CA HIS A 105 -19.93 -24.91 -31.78
C HIS A 105 -20.59 -23.74 -31.07
N LEU A 106 -21.89 -23.81 -30.79
CA LEU A 106 -22.62 -22.78 -30.03
C LEU A 106 -22.01 -22.53 -28.64
N LEU A 107 -21.41 -23.53 -27.99
CA LEU A 107 -20.74 -23.41 -26.68
C LEU A 107 -19.27 -22.93 -26.76
N ASN A 108 -18.72 -22.78 -27.96
CA ASN A 108 -17.36 -22.28 -28.18
C ASN A 108 -17.33 -20.74 -28.26
N ARG A 109 -16.13 -20.15 -28.23
CA ARG A 109 -15.87 -18.70 -28.42
C ARG A 109 -16.88 -17.76 -27.72
N ARG A 110 -17.26 -18.09 -26.48
CA ARG A 110 -18.33 -17.41 -25.73
C ARG A 110 -18.12 -15.91 -25.41
N GLY A 111 -17.13 -15.24 -25.97
CA GLY A 111 -16.78 -13.87 -25.61
C GLY A 111 -16.25 -13.66 -24.19
N TYR A 112 -15.71 -12.47 -23.95
CA TYR A 112 -15.24 -12.02 -22.63
C TYR A 112 -16.40 -11.51 -21.78
N SER A 113 -16.18 -11.26 -20.48
CA SER A 113 -17.20 -10.75 -19.55
C SER A 113 -16.68 -9.61 -18.66
N PHE A 114 -15.62 -8.95 -19.09
CA PHE A 114 -15.16 -7.71 -18.48
C PHE A 114 -15.80 -6.54 -19.25
N LEU A 115 -16.17 -5.49 -18.53
CA LEU A 115 -16.61 -4.24 -19.15
C LEU A 115 -15.43 -3.63 -19.92
N THR A 116 -15.61 -3.30 -21.19
CA THR A 116 -14.66 -2.48 -21.96
C THR A 116 -14.82 -1.01 -21.57
N LEU A 117 -13.83 -0.16 -21.90
CA LEU A 117 -13.77 1.25 -21.44
C LEU A 117 -15.04 2.07 -21.75
N GLU A 118 -15.84 1.67 -22.74
CA GLU A 118 -17.07 2.36 -23.15
C GLU A 118 -18.31 2.00 -22.29
N GLU A 119 -18.41 0.78 -21.74
CA GLU A 119 -19.58 0.39 -20.91
C GLU A 119 -19.51 0.99 -19.48
N ALA A 120 -18.31 1.36 -19.00
CA ALA A 120 -18.10 1.72 -17.59
C ALA A 120 -18.24 3.22 -17.26
N THR A 121 -18.19 4.09 -18.28
CA THR A 121 -18.05 5.54 -18.05
C THR A 121 -19.11 6.40 -18.74
N GLU A 122 -19.81 5.89 -19.75
CA GLU A 122 -20.71 6.72 -20.56
C GLU A 122 -22.18 6.34 -20.42
N GLN A 123 -22.58 5.06 -20.47
CA GLN A 123 -24.01 4.68 -20.59
C GLN A 123 -24.95 5.28 -19.53
N GLN A 124 -24.57 5.35 -18.25
CA GLN A 124 -25.47 5.87 -17.20
C GLN A 124 -25.64 7.39 -17.23
N THR A 125 -24.57 8.14 -17.48
CA THR A 125 -24.62 9.61 -17.59
C THR A 125 -25.20 10.04 -18.93
N LEU A 126 -24.93 9.30 -20.00
CA LEU A 126 -25.41 9.62 -21.35
C LEU A 126 -26.90 9.34 -21.52
N GLU A 127 -27.46 8.24 -21.00
CA GLU A 127 -28.89 7.95 -21.11
C GLU A 127 -29.75 8.92 -20.29
N GLU A 128 -29.32 9.28 -19.07
CA GLU A 128 -30.03 10.27 -18.25
C GLU A 128 -29.99 11.66 -18.89
N ASP A 129 -28.85 12.07 -19.47
CA ASP A 129 -28.75 13.33 -20.20
C ASP A 129 -29.60 13.28 -21.50
N ILE A 130 -29.55 12.20 -22.28
CA ILE A 130 -30.32 12.03 -23.52
C ILE A 130 -31.83 12.03 -23.26
N LEU A 131 -32.33 11.31 -22.25
CA LEU A 131 -33.77 11.31 -21.91
C LEU A 131 -34.24 12.68 -21.42
N THR A 132 -33.46 13.33 -20.56
CA THR A 132 -33.77 14.68 -20.06
C THR A 132 -33.77 15.71 -21.20
N TYR A 133 -32.97 15.49 -22.25
CA TYR A 133 -32.91 16.37 -23.42
C TYR A 133 -33.93 16.02 -24.52
N SER A 134 -34.30 14.76 -24.71
CA SER A 134 -35.28 14.31 -25.72
C SER A 134 -36.71 14.76 -25.38
N ASP A 135 -37.08 14.80 -24.10
CA ASP A 135 -38.39 15.30 -23.66
C ASP A 135 -38.57 16.80 -23.94
N SER A 136 -37.47 17.55 -24.09
CA SER A 136 -37.51 18.97 -24.52
C SER A 136 -37.62 19.15 -26.04
N PHE A 137 -37.37 18.08 -26.81
CA PHE A 137 -37.17 18.09 -28.26
C PHE A 137 -38.50 18.12 -29.06
N GLU A 138 -39.61 17.65 -28.50
CA GLU A 138 -40.90 17.63 -29.21
C GLU A 138 -41.65 18.98 -29.26
N SER A 139 -41.14 20.03 -28.60
CA SER A 139 -41.86 21.31 -28.54
C SER A 139 -41.61 22.23 -29.76
N THR A 140 -42.43 22.01 -30.79
CA THR A 140 -43.07 23.03 -31.66
C THR A 140 -42.21 23.97 -32.55
N LYS A 141 -40.88 24.02 -32.45
CA LYS A 141 -40.06 25.02 -33.20
C LYS A 141 -39.30 24.51 -34.44
N LEU A 142 -39.17 23.20 -34.64
CA LEU A 142 -38.46 22.63 -35.81
C LEU A 142 -39.29 22.59 -37.10
N LYS A 143 -40.63 22.71 -37.04
CA LYS A 143 -41.49 22.75 -38.24
C LYS A 143 -41.34 24.02 -39.09
N LYS A 144 -40.56 25.03 -38.65
CA LYS A 144 -40.40 26.31 -39.35
C LYS A 144 -39.02 26.53 -39.99
N LEU A 145 -38.07 25.61 -39.83
CA LEU A 145 -36.67 25.83 -40.21
C LEU A 145 -36.15 24.91 -41.34
N SER A 146 -37.00 24.08 -41.95
CA SER A 146 -36.60 23.36 -43.17
C SER A 146 -37.55 23.68 -44.33
N ASN A 147 -37.00 24.36 -45.35
CA ASN A 147 -37.62 24.42 -46.68
C ASN A 147 -37.26 23.16 -47.52
N SER A 148 -36.71 22.13 -46.89
CA SER A 148 -36.55 20.79 -47.44
C SER A 148 -37.04 19.77 -46.41
N ASN A 149 -37.85 18.80 -46.83
CA ASN A 149 -38.42 17.76 -45.97
C ASN A 149 -37.38 16.72 -45.49
N LYS A 150 -36.12 17.11 -45.24
CA LYS A 150 -35.08 16.23 -44.71
C LYS A 150 -34.65 16.70 -43.31
N SER A 151 -34.63 15.76 -42.36
CA SER A 151 -34.10 15.98 -41.02
C SER A 151 -32.59 16.24 -41.11
N TRP A 152 -32.01 17.04 -40.20
CA TRP A 152 -30.56 17.17 -40.06
C TRP A 152 -29.87 15.81 -39.85
N VAL A 153 -30.59 14.85 -39.28
CA VAL A 153 -30.15 13.44 -39.13
C VAL A 153 -29.99 12.76 -40.49
N ASP A 154 -30.90 13.01 -41.43
CA ASP A 154 -30.85 12.43 -42.78
C ASP A 154 -29.68 13.04 -43.59
N PHE A 155 -29.45 14.34 -43.46
CA PHE A 155 -28.32 15.03 -44.10
C PHE A 155 -26.96 14.49 -43.66
N ILE A 156 -26.80 14.24 -42.35
CA ILE A 156 -25.56 13.67 -41.80
C ILE A 156 -25.41 12.21 -42.22
N GLN A 157 -26.46 11.38 -42.14
CA GLN A 157 -26.41 9.98 -42.58
C GLN A 157 -26.04 9.83 -44.06
N GLU A 158 -26.56 10.69 -44.94
CA GLU A 158 -26.30 10.65 -46.39
C GLU A 158 -24.85 11.00 -46.74
N LYS A 159 -24.17 11.81 -45.90
CA LYS A 159 -22.76 12.20 -46.07
C LYS A 159 -21.77 11.24 -45.41
N THR A 160 -22.16 10.55 -44.33
CA THR A 160 -21.28 9.58 -43.63
C THR A 160 -21.06 8.29 -44.41
N ILE A 161 -21.97 7.94 -45.34
CA ILE A 161 -21.86 6.72 -46.17
C ILE A 161 -20.66 6.77 -47.16
N SER A 162 -20.06 7.94 -47.41
CA SER A 162 -18.98 8.08 -48.40
C SER A 162 -17.58 8.37 -47.84
N LEU A 163 -17.35 8.30 -46.53
CA LEU A 163 -16.05 8.66 -45.93
C LEU A 163 -15.25 7.41 -45.55
N GLU A 164 -14.00 7.32 -46.04
CA GLU A 164 -12.96 6.47 -45.44
C GLU A 164 -12.84 6.76 -43.93
N PRO A 165 -12.43 5.79 -43.09
CA PRO A 165 -12.40 5.97 -41.64
C PRO A 165 -11.57 7.20 -41.26
N ILE A 166 -12.26 8.21 -40.74
CA ILE A 166 -11.70 9.49 -40.32
C ILE A 166 -10.70 9.22 -39.18
N LYS A 167 -9.42 9.58 -39.37
CA LYS A 167 -8.33 9.08 -38.50
C LYS A 167 -8.21 9.85 -37.19
N SER A 168 -8.87 10.99 -37.03
CA SER A 168 -8.91 11.75 -35.78
C SER A 168 -10.18 12.59 -35.60
N ILE A 169 -10.51 12.90 -34.35
CA ILE A 169 -11.58 13.84 -33.98
C ILE A 169 -11.34 15.23 -34.60
N GLU A 170 -10.06 15.61 -34.80
CA GLU A 170 -9.67 16.90 -35.38
C GLU A 170 -9.96 17.00 -36.89
N GLU A 171 -9.80 15.91 -37.65
CA GLU A 171 -10.23 15.85 -39.06
C GLU A 171 -11.75 16.01 -39.18
N LEU A 172 -12.50 15.42 -38.26
CA LEU A 172 -13.95 15.45 -38.25
C LEU A 172 -14.50 16.84 -37.93
N LEU A 173 -13.91 17.54 -36.94
CA LEU A 173 -14.22 18.93 -36.63
C LEU A 173 -13.94 19.86 -37.81
N THR A 174 -12.86 19.61 -38.55
CA THR A 174 -12.48 20.41 -39.71
C THR A 174 -13.50 20.27 -40.85
N ILE A 175 -14.02 19.06 -41.10
CA ILE A 175 -15.06 18.83 -42.12
C ILE A 175 -16.38 19.52 -41.74
N ILE A 176 -16.77 19.46 -40.46
CA ILE A 176 -17.98 20.13 -39.96
C ILE A 176 -17.86 21.65 -40.08
N GLU A 177 -16.69 22.23 -39.77
CA GLU A 177 -16.43 23.66 -39.93
C GLU A 177 -16.47 24.11 -41.40
N LEU A 178 -16.09 23.25 -42.36
CA LEU A 178 -16.02 23.56 -43.79
C LEU A 178 -17.37 23.44 -44.53
N GLU A 179 -18.29 22.58 -44.09
CA GLU A 179 -19.59 22.35 -44.75
C GLU A 179 -20.76 23.15 -44.12
N LEU A 180 -20.51 23.99 -43.11
CA LEU A 180 -21.51 24.92 -42.58
C LEU A 180 -21.93 25.94 -43.67
N PRO A 181 -23.24 26.18 -43.90
CA PRO A 181 -23.71 27.20 -44.82
C PRO A 181 -23.08 28.56 -44.50
N GLU A 182 -22.79 29.39 -45.52
CA GLU A 182 -22.07 30.68 -45.36
C GLU A 182 -22.65 31.59 -44.27
N GLU A 183 -23.95 31.51 -44.02
CA GLU A 183 -24.66 32.24 -42.95
C GLU A 183 -24.26 31.85 -41.51
N TYR A 184 -23.50 30.76 -41.32
CA TYR A 184 -23.02 30.26 -40.03
C TYR A 184 -21.48 30.26 -39.90
N GLN A 185 -20.75 30.64 -40.94
CA GLN A 185 -19.30 30.80 -40.87
C GLN A 185 -18.97 32.09 -40.11
N VAL A 186 -18.29 31.97 -38.95
CA VAL A 186 -17.90 33.13 -38.15
C VAL A 186 -16.85 33.94 -38.91
N GLN A 187 -17.26 35.04 -39.56
CA GLN A 187 -16.31 36.04 -40.04
C GLN A 187 -15.57 36.62 -38.84
N LYS A 188 -14.25 36.38 -38.77
CA LYS A 188 -13.35 37.08 -37.85
C LYS A 188 -13.23 38.53 -38.31
N GLU A 189 -14.16 39.38 -37.93
CA GLU A 189 -13.97 40.83 -38.05
C GLU A 189 -12.87 41.28 -37.06
N LYS A 190 -11.79 41.84 -37.62
CA LYS A 190 -10.79 42.59 -36.87
C LYS A 190 -11.44 43.89 -36.37
N ASP A 191 -11.26 44.17 -35.08
CA ASP A 191 -11.63 45.42 -34.42
C ASP A 191 -11.21 46.67 -35.22
N THR A 192 -12.18 47.50 -35.59
CA THR A 192 -11.97 48.94 -35.80
C THR A 192 -13.21 49.77 -35.43
N SER A 193 -13.06 50.51 -34.32
CA SER A 193 -13.64 51.83 -33.97
C SER A 193 -15.15 52.07 -33.77
N ASN A 194 -15.45 52.53 -32.55
CA ASN A 194 -16.32 53.64 -32.10
C ASN A 194 -17.76 53.86 -32.60
N ASN A 195 -18.63 53.99 -31.59
CA ASN A 195 -19.84 54.82 -31.51
C ASN A 195 -21.04 54.50 -32.42
N ALA A 196 -21.92 53.63 -31.93
CA ALA A 196 -23.37 53.90 -31.80
C ALA A 196 -24.02 52.79 -30.97
N LYS A 197 -24.91 53.12 -30.03
CA LYS A 197 -25.79 52.14 -29.37
C LYS A 197 -26.99 51.86 -30.29
N PRO A 198 -27.24 50.63 -30.77
CA PRO A 198 -28.53 50.27 -31.30
C PRO A 198 -29.36 49.54 -30.23
N LYS A 199 -30.66 49.83 -30.26
CA LYS A 199 -31.72 49.32 -29.40
C LYS A 199 -31.73 47.78 -29.36
N ILE A 200 -31.89 47.25 -28.14
CA ILE A 200 -32.09 45.82 -27.84
C ILE A 200 -33.43 45.37 -28.43
N ALA A 201 -33.41 44.79 -29.62
CA ALA A 201 -34.42 43.81 -30.02
C ALA A 201 -34.05 42.47 -29.36
N LYS A 202 -35.02 41.74 -28.81
CA LYS A 202 -34.86 40.39 -28.24
C LYS A 202 -34.21 39.47 -29.28
N ARG A 203 -32.87 39.40 -29.31
CA ARG A 203 -32.12 38.32 -29.94
C ARG A 203 -32.41 37.07 -29.10
N ILE A 204 -33.23 36.18 -29.62
CA ILE A 204 -33.18 34.77 -29.23
C ILE A 204 -31.72 34.36 -29.45
N ASP A 205 -31.09 33.82 -28.41
CA ASP A 205 -29.70 33.39 -28.41
C ASP A 205 -29.55 32.13 -29.26
N TYR A 206 -29.61 32.29 -30.58
CA TYR A 206 -29.45 31.21 -31.55
C TYR A 206 -28.11 30.50 -31.38
N LYS A 207 -27.10 31.15 -30.78
CA LYS A 207 -25.79 30.57 -30.51
C LYS A 207 -25.86 29.39 -29.52
N LYS A 208 -26.64 29.52 -28.44
CA LYS A 208 -26.84 28.42 -27.47
C LYS A 208 -27.68 27.26 -28.00
N VAL A 209 -28.62 27.53 -28.90
CA VAL A 209 -29.46 26.49 -29.52
C VAL A 209 -28.63 25.73 -30.56
N ILE A 210 -27.88 26.45 -31.40
CA ILE A 210 -26.97 25.88 -32.40
C ILE A 210 -25.81 25.10 -31.74
N GLU A 211 -25.19 25.63 -30.67
CA GLU A 211 -24.15 24.90 -29.91
C GLU A 211 -24.68 23.59 -29.30
N LYS A 212 -25.95 23.56 -28.87
CA LYS A 212 -26.58 22.39 -28.27
C LYS A 212 -26.99 21.35 -29.32
N ASP A 213 -27.48 21.78 -30.48
CA ASP A 213 -27.86 20.91 -31.59
C ASP A 213 -26.60 20.30 -32.26
N ILE A 214 -25.54 21.09 -32.43
CA ILE A 214 -24.22 20.62 -32.90
C ILE A 214 -23.62 19.63 -31.91
N PHE A 215 -23.68 19.90 -30.59
CA PHE A 215 -23.16 18.99 -29.58
C PHE A 215 -23.93 17.65 -29.56
N SER A 216 -25.25 17.68 -29.72
CA SER A 216 -26.08 16.47 -29.76
C SER A 216 -25.83 15.64 -31.02
N GLY A 217 -25.70 16.29 -32.18
CA GLY A 217 -25.30 15.64 -33.43
C GLY A 217 -23.89 15.05 -33.36
N PHE A 218 -22.94 15.77 -32.74
CA PHE A 218 -21.58 15.29 -32.50
C PHE A 218 -21.55 14.07 -31.55
N LEU A 219 -22.39 14.06 -30.52
CA LEU A 219 -22.51 12.93 -29.59
C LEU A 219 -23.03 11.67 -30.30
N LEU A 220 -24.09 11.81 -31.13
CA LEU A 220 -24.62 10.72 -31.95
C LEU A 220 -23.57 10.19 -32.95
N LEU A 221 -22.79 11.08 -33.53
CA LEU A 221 -21.73 10.71 -34.47
C LEU A 221 -20.57 10.00 -33.77
N LEU A 222 -20.19 10.43 -32.56
CA LEU A 222 -19.22 9.73 -31.72
C LEU A 222 -19.70 8.33 -31.33
N ILE A 223 -21.00 8.16 -31.03
CA ILE A 223 -21.60 6.84 -30.74
C ILE A 223 -21.57 5.95 -31.98
N GLN A 224 -21.96 6.46 -33.15
CA GLN A 224 -21.92 5.68 -34.38
C GLN A 224 -20.49 5.32 -34.79
N TYR A 225 -19.55 6.26 -34.62
CA TYR A 225 -18.14 6.01 -34.91
C TYR A 225 -17.52 5.01 -33.93
N SER A 226 -17.84 5.08 -32.64
CA SER A 226 -17.38 4.10 -31.65
C SER A 226 -17.98 2.72 -31.92
N GLU A 227 -19.26 2.62 -32.29
CA GLU A 227 -19.90 1.38 -32.74
C GLU A 227 -19.23 0.79 -33.98
N LEU A 228 -18.86 1.63 -34.95
CA LEU A 228 -18.21 1.20 -36.20
C LEU A 228 -16.76 0.75 -35.94
N LEU A 229 -16.03 1.48 -35.09
CA LEU A 229 -14.67 1.15 -34.67
C LEU A 229 -14.63 -0.11 -33.79
N LEU A 230 -15.61 -0.28 -32.91
CA LEU A 230 -15.85 -1.53 -32.16
C LEU A 230 -16.13 -2.69 -33.10
N SER A 231 -17.03 -2.52 -34.07
CA SER A 231 -17.34 -3.53 -35.08
C SER A 231 -16.11 -3.92 -35.89
N GLU A 232 -15.26 -2.96 -36.25
CA GLU A 232 -14.02 -3.21 -36.98
C GLU A 232 -12.94 -3.89 -36.10
N LEU A 233 -12.79 -3.48 -34.84
CA LEU A 233 -11.93 -4.15 -33.86
C LEU A 233 -12.40 -5.58 -33.56
N GLU A 234 -13.71 -5.81 -33.47
CA GLU A 234 -14.31 -7.13 -33.27
C GLU A 234 -14.09 -8.02 -34.51
N LYS A 235 -14.25 -7.49 -35.72
CA LYS A 235 -13.95 -8.18 -36.98
C LYS A 235 -12.47 -8.56 -37.09
N ASN A 236 -11.58 -7.64 -36.72
CA ASN A 236 -10.13 -7.84 -36.84
C ASN A 236 -9.53 -8.71 -35.71
N SER A 237 -10.07 -8.64 -34.49
CA SER A 237 -9.56 -9.40 -33.33
C SER A 237 -10.29 -10.73 -33.08
N GLY A 238 -11.53 -10.86 -33.57
CA GLY A 238 -12.42 -11.99 -33.31
C GLY A 238 -12.81 -12.16 -31.83
N ALA A 239 -12.65 -11.11 -31.01
CA ALA A 239 -12.99 -11.06 -29.60
C ALA A 239 -14.21 -10.15 -29.37
N VAL A 240 -15.30 -10.73 -28.88
CA VAL A 240 -16.57 -10.03 -28.64
C VAL A 240 -16.99 -10.11 -27.16
N HIS A 241 -17.80 -9.15 -26.71
CA HIS A 241 -18.41 -9.21 -25.38
C HIS A 241 -19.42 -10.38 -25.27
N ARG A 242 -19.73 -10.81 -24.05
CA ARG A 242 -20.64 -11.94 -23.78
C ARG A 242 -22.05 -11.68 -24.31
N LEU A 243 -22.54 -10.45 -24.23
CA LEU A 243 -23.86 -10.05 -24.74
C LEU A 243 -23.93 -10.26 -26.25
N ARG A 244 -22.94 -9.74 -26.98
CA ARG A 244 -22.83 -9.92 -28.43
C ARG A 244 -22.73 -11.39 -28.85
N TYR A 245 -22.03 -12.22 -28.06
CA TYR A 245 -22.05 -13.67 -28.27
C TYR A 245 -23.46 -14.25 -28.14
N HIS A 246 -24.29 -13.80 -27.17
CA HIS A 246 -25.66 -14.28 -27.02
C HIS A 246 -26.53 -13.92 -28.24
N GLU A 247 -26.36 -12.71 -28.79
CA GLU A 247 -27.04 -12.25 -30.01
C GLU A 247 -26.60 -13.05 -31.23
N ASN A 248 -25.29 -13.24 -31.42
CA ASN A 248 -24.76 -13.97 -32.57
C ASN A 248 -25.26 -15.41 -32.61
N ILE A 249 -25.26 -16.11 -31.46
CA ILE A 249 -25.79 -17.49 -31.45
C ILE A 249 -27.30 -17.52 -31.66
N TRP A 250 -28.05 -16.49 -31.24
CA TRP A 250 -29.48 -16.41 -31.51
C TRP A 250 -29.75 -16.30 -33.01
N ALA A 251 -29.05 -15.36 -33.68
CA ALA A 251 -29.15 -15.18 -35.12
C ALA A 251 -28.77 -16.45 -35.90
N ASP A 252 -27.65 -17.09 -35.52
CA ASP A 252 -27.21 -18.35 -36.14
C ASP A 252 -28.26 -19.47 -35.96
N MET A 253 -28.84 -19.59 -34.76
CA MET A 253 -29.87 -20.58 -34.45
C MET A 253 -31.16 -20.39 -35.26
N GLN A 254 -31.53 -19.16 -35.60
CA GLN A 254 -32.74 -18.87 -36.40
C GLN A 254 -32.61 -19.32 -37.86
N VAL A 255 -31.40 -19.31 -38.42
CA VAL A 255 -31.18 -19.65 -39.84
C VAL A 255 -30.83 -21.13 -40.05
N TYR A 256 -30.42 -21.86 -39.01
CA TYR A 256 -30.01 -23.27 -39.11
C TYR A 256 -31.21 -24.24 -39.10
N GLN A 257 -31.69 -24.59 -40.31
CA GLN A 257 -32.88 -25.43 -40.53
C GLN A 257 -32.95 -26.74 -39.70
N PRO A 258 -31.87 -27.54 -39.57
CA PRO A 258 -31.93 -28.80 -38.81
C PRO A 258 -32.29 -28.63 -37.32
N LEU A 259 -32.14 -27.42 -36.78
CA LEU A 259 -32.45 -27.13 -35.37
C LEU A 259 -33.94 -27.19 -35.08
N GLN A 260 -34.80 -26.86 -36.05
CA GLN A 260 -36.25 -26.91 -35.88
C GLN A 260 -36.72 -28.35 -35.64
N SER A 261 -36.23 -29.29 -36.44
CA SER A 261 -36.48 -30.73 -36.28
C SER A 261 -35.96 -31.26 -34.94
N PHE A 262 -34.78 -30.80 -34.52
CA PHE A 262 -34.22 -31.12 -33.20
C PHE A 262 -35.11 -30.63 -32.06
N CYS A 263 -35.54 -29.36 -32.09
CA CYS A 263 -36.39 -28.75 -31.07
C CYS A 263 -37.72 -29.51 -30.93
N ASN A 264 -38.33 -29.90 -32.06
CA ASN A 264 -39.55 -30.72 -32.07
C ASN A 264 -39.31 -32.09 -31.42
N LYS A 265 -38.20 -32.77 -31.76
CA LYS A 265 -37.85 -34.08 -31.17
C LYS A 265 -37.55 -34.00 -29.67
N ALA A 266 -36.90 -32.92 -29.24
CA ALA A 266 -36.53 -32.68 -27.85
C ALA A 266 -37.66 -32.06 -27.01
N ASN A 267 -38.80 -31.70 -27.62
CA ASN A 267 -39.90 -30.98 -26.98
C ASN A 267 -39.43 -29.72 -26.22
N ILE A 268 -38.61 -28.89 -26.88
CA ILE A 268 -38.05 -27.64 -26.35
C ILE A 268 -38.19 -26.55 -27.41
N THR A 269 -38.50 -25.32 -27.01
CA THR A 269 -38.51 -24.19 -27.96
C THR A 269 -37.09 -23.75 -28.32
N LEU A 270 -36.93 -23.11 -29.48
CA LEU A 270 -35.65 -22.53 -29.90
C LEU A 270 -35.10 -21.55 -28.85
N GLU A 271 -35.98 -20.73 -28.28
CA GLU A 271 -35.66 -19.77 -27.22
C GLU A 271 -35.21 -20.46 -25.92
N GLN A 272 -35.90 -21.52 -25.49
CA GLN A 272 -35.49 -22.29 -24.31
C GLN A 272 -34.11 -22.93 -24.49
N LEU A 273 -33.81 -23.45 -25.70
CA LEU A 273 -32.50 -23.99 -26.04
C LEU A 273 -31.42 -22.90 -26.01
N HIS A 274 -31.71 -21.72 -26.57
CA HIS A 274 -30.81 -20.56 -26.56
C HIS A 274 -30.49 -20.12 -25.13
N ARG A 275 -31.51 -19.94 -24.29
CA ARG A 275 -31.36 -19.58 -22.87
C ARG A 275 -30.51 -20.60 -22.14
N LEU A 276 -30.77 -21.90 -22.34
CA LEU A 276 -29.98 -22.98 -21.74
C LEU A 276 -28.49 -22.90 -22.11
N ILE A 277 -28.20 -22.76 -23.40
CA ILE A 277 -26.82 -22.64 -23.92
C ILE A 277 -26.14 -21.42 -23.31
N CYS A 278 -26.80 -20.26 -23.34
CA CYS A 278 -26.24 -19.01 -22.84
C CYS A 278 -25.96 -19.05 -21.33
N HIS A 279 -26.88 -19.59 -20.52
CA HIS A 279 -26.71 -19.73 -19.08
C HIS A 279 -25.57 -20.71 -18.72
N ILE A 280 -25.46 -21.86 -19.41
CA ILE A 280 -24.30 -22.77 -19.28
C ILE A 280 -23.01 -22.07 -19.70
N SER A 281 -23.06 -21.31 -20.80
CA SER A 281 -21.96 -20.47 -21.27
C SER A 281 -21.61 -19.37 -20.29
N ASN A 282 -22.46 -18.91 -19.40
CA ASN A 282 -22.06 -17.92 -18.39
C ASN A 282 -21.32 -18.53 -17.20
N MET A 283 -21.49 -19.82 -16.91
CA MET A 283 -20.90 -20.45 -15.73
C MET A 283 -19.35 -20.47 -15.78
N PRO A 284 -18.67 -20.07 -14.69
CA PRO A 284 -17.23 -20.22 -14.56
C PRO A 284 -16.84 -21.67 -14.24
N LEU A 285 -15.54 -21.97 -14.26
CA LEU A 285 -15.03 -23.32 -13.99
C LEU A 285 -15.39 -23.82 -12.58
N LYS A 286 -15.42 -22.94 -11.58
CA LYS A 286 -15.59 -23.30 -10.16
C LYS A 286 -16.88 -24.09 -9.87
N PRO A 287 -18.09 -23.64 -10.25
CA PRO A 287 -19.33 -24.41 -10.05
C PRO A 287 -19.37 -25.68 -10.89
N LEU A 288 -18.91 -25.65 -12.15
CA LEU A 288 -18.85 -26.83 -13.02
C LEU A 288 -17.95 -27.92 -12.42
N ARG A 289 -16.76 -27.54 -11.94
CA ARG A 289 -15.85 -28.48 -11.28
C ARG A 289 -16.48 -29.08 -10.03
N ARG A 290 -17.20 -28.30 -9.21
CA ARG A 290 -17.90 -28.83 -8.03
C ARG A 290 -19.01 -29.81 -8.40
N TYR A 291 -19.72 -29.57 -9.50
CA TYR A 291 -20.72 -30.50 -10.00
C TYR A 291 -20.09 -31.86 -10.35
N PHE A 292 -19.06 -31.86 -11.21
CA PHE A 292 -18.37 -33.07 -11.68
C PHE A 292 -17.40 -33.71 -10.68
N ASN A 293 -17.11 -33.06 -9.55
CA ASN A 293 -16.28 -33.62 -8.49
C ASN A 293 -17.10 -34.60 -7.64
N ASP A 294 -17.48 -35.71 -8.25
CA ASP A 294 -18.27 -36.79 -7.68
C ASP A 294 -17.78 -38.14 -8.19
N VAL A 295 -17.52 -39.09 -7.29
CA VAL A 295 -17.00 -40.42 -7.65
C VAL A 295 -18.00 -41.21 -8.48
N SER A 296 -19.31 -40.95 -8.32
CA SER A 296 -20.37 -41.62 -9.09
C SER A 296 -20.29 -41.36 -10.60
N PHE A 297 -19.53 -40.36 -11.04
CA PHE A 297 -19.39 -40.00 -12.46
C PHE A 297 -18.21 -40.73 -13.14
N LYS A 298 -17.47 -41.59 -12.42
CA LYS A 298 -16.35 -42.38 -13.00
C LYS A 298 -16.77 -43.27 -14.18
N GLY A 299 -17.98 -43.84 -14.13
CA GLY A 299 -18.54 -44.70 -15.19
C GLY A 299 -19.27 -43.95 -16.31
N GLY A 300 -19.32 -42.62 -16.27
CA GLY A 300 -20.03 -41.79 -17.25
C GLY A 300 -20.70 -40.57 -16.61
N ASP A 301 -20.90 -39.53 -17.41
CA ASP A 301 -21.59 -38.32 -16.98
C ASP A 301 -23.07 -38.60 -16.69
N ARG A 302 -23.60 -37.98 -15.63
CA ARG A 302 -25.00 -38.10 -15.20
C ARG A 302 -25.60 -36.71 -15.00
N TRP A 303 -26.86 -36.55 -15.40
CA TRP A 303 -27.65 -35.37 -15.05
C TRP A 303 -28.30 -35.53 -13.67
N LEU A 304 -27.85 -34.70 -12.73
CA LEU A 304 -28.41 -34.52 -11.39
C LEU A 304 -28.96 -33.10 -11.21
N SER A 305 -30.24 -32.90 -11.57
CA SER A 305 -30.91 -31.59 -11.58
C SER A 305 -30.80 -30.83 -10.24
N LYS A 306 -31.15 -31.47 -9.11
CA LYS A 306 -31.06 -30.85 -7.76
C LYS A 306 -29.63 -30.41 -7.40
N ARG A 307 -28.63 -31.20 -7.78
CA ARG A 307 -27.20 -30.88 -7.56
C ARG A 307 -26.78 -29.70 -8.43
N PHE A 308 -27.20 -29.66 -9.69
CA PHE A 308 -26.90 -28.58 -10.61
C PHE A 308 -27.49 -27.25 -10.09
N LYS A 309 -28.78 -27.26 -9.70
CA LYS A 309 -29.45 -26.12 -9.06
C LYS A 309 -28.65 -25.60 -7.86
N THR A 310 -28.24 -26.49 -6.96
CA THR A 310 -27.43 -26.13 -5.78
C THR A 310 -26.11 -25.46 -6.17
N MET A 311 -25.40 -25.98 -7.19
CA MET A 311 -24.14 -25.39 -7.64
C MET A 311 -24.35 -24.04 -8.32
N PHE A 312 -25.42 -23.89 -9.10
CA PHE A 312 -25.80 -22.65 -9.76
C PHE A 312 -26.17 -21.57 -8.74
N THR A 313 -27.05 -21.86 -7.78
CA THR A 313 -27.40 -20.95 -6.69
C THR A 313 -26.19 -20.54 -5.86
N ARG A 314 -25.30 -21.48 -5.52
CA ARG A 314 -24.05 -21.16 -4.79
C ARG A 314 -23.11 -20.25 -5.59
N TRP A 315 -23.10 -20.36 -6.91
CA TRP A 315 -22.32 -19.48 -7.78
C TRP A 315 -22.89 -18.07 -7.79
N ILE A 316 -24.19 -17.89 -8.01
CA ILE A 316 -24.84 -16.57 -8.02
C ILE A 316 -24.69 -15.89 -6.65
N ARG A 317 -24.89 -16.61 -5.54
CA ARG A 317 -24.65 -16.08 -4.17
C ARG A 317 -23.20 -15.65 -3.92
N SER A 318 -22.24 -16.13 -4.70
CA SER A 318 -20.82 -15.80 -4.52
C SER A 318 -20.37 -14.57 -5.31
N TRP A 319 -21.27 -13.93 -6.06
CA TRP A 319 -20.95 -12.70 -6.77
C TRP A 319 -20.70 -11.57 -5.78
N HIS A 320 -19.62 -10.82 -6.03
CA HIS A 320 -19.26 -9.63 -5.29
C HIS A 320 -19.65 -8.41 -6.13
N CYS A 321 -20.89 -7.94 -5.98
CA CYS A 321 -21.43 -6.81 -6.72
C CYS A 321 -21.32 -5.51 -5.91
N LYS A 322 -21.16 -4.37 -6.57
CA LYS A 322 -21.33 -3.05 -5.92
C LYS A 322 -22.79 -2.86 -5.53
N ARG A 323 -23.06 -2.17 -4.42
CA ARG A 323 -24.44 -1.86 -4.00
C ARG A 323 -25.13 -1.09 -5.14
N ASP A 324 -26.38 -1.44 -5.40
CA ASP A 324 -27.27 -0.82 -6.41
C ASP A 324 -26.80 -0.92 -7.88
N SER A 325 -25.69 -1.63 -8.17
CA SER A 325 -25.26 -1.98 -9.53
C SER A 325 -26.25 -2.90 -10.24
N GLN A 326 -26.22 -2.91 -11.58
CA GLN A 326 -27.05 -3.80 -12.39
C GLN A 326 -26.79 -5.27 -12.06
N GLU A 327 -25.55 -5.65 -11.79
CA GLU A 327 -25.19 -7.02 -11.41
C GLU A 327 -25.74 -7.40 -10.02
N HIS A 328 -25.90 -6.44 -9.11
CA HIS A 328 -26.57 -6.67 -7.84
C HIS A 328 -28.09 -6.85 -8.00
N LYS A 329 -28.73 -6.06 -8.90
CA LYS A 329 -30.15 -6.26 -9.26
C LYS A 329 -30.36 -7.63 -9.92
N ASN A 330 -29.52 -7.98 -10.90
CA ASN A 330 -29.52 -9.27 -11.58
C ASN A 330 -29.32 -10.44 -10.60
N GLN A 331 -28.37 -10.32 -9.66
CA GLN A 331 -28.14 -11.33 -8.64
C GLN A 331 -29.41 -11.62 -7.82
N ARG A 332 -30.14 -10.57 -7.39
CA ARG A 332 -31.38 -10.72 -6.62
C ARG A 332 -32.46 -11.41 -7.45
N LEU A 333 -32.71 -10.91 -8.66
CA LEU A 333 -33.68 -11.47 -9.61
C LEU A 333 -33.44 -12.98 -9.80
N VAL A 334 -32.22 -13.36 -10.17
CA VAL A 334 -31.86 -14.77 -10.41
C VAL A 334 -32.06 -15.61 -9.15
N LEU A 335 -31.70 -15.11 -7.96
CA LEU A 335 -31.88 -15.85 -6.70
C LEU A 335 -33.35 -16.02 -6.31
N GLU A 336 -34.21 -15.06 -6.64
CA GLU A 336 -35.66 -15.13 -6.41
C GLU A 336 -36.30 -16.13 -7.37
N THR A 337 -36.00 -16.06 -8.66
CA THR A 337 -36.48 -17.02 -9.66
C THR A 337 -36.06 -18.45 -9.32
N LEU A 338 -34.80 -18.66 -8.89
CA LEU A 338 -34.32 -19.99 -8.46
C LEU A 338 -35.04 -20.54 -7.21
N LYS A 339 -35.62 -19.67 -6.37
CA LYS A 339 -36.45 -20.10 -5.22
C LYS A 339 -37.87 -20.47 -5.63
N GLN A 340 -38.45 -19.74 -6.58
CA GLN A 340 -39.83 -19.93 -7.04
C GLN A 340 -40.01 -21.24 -7.81
N HIS A 341 -39.05 -21.60 -8.67
CA HIS A 341 -39.14 -22.82 -9.46
C HIS A 341 -38.51 -24.01 -8.74
N ASN A 342 -39.14 -25.18 -8.76
CA ASN A 342 -38.54 -26.41 -8.25
C ASN A 342 -37.48 -26.96 -9.21
N SER A 343 -37.78 -26.96 -10.51
CA SER A 343 -36.85 -27.34 -11.57
C SER A 343 -35.84 -26.24 -11.88
N ILE A 344 -34.57 -26.60 -12.10
CA ILE A 344 -33.55 -25.65 -12.56
C ILE A 344 -33.75 -25.26 -14.02
N LEU A 345 -34.32 -26.13 -14.85
CA LEU A 345 -34.54 -25.84 -16.26
C LEU A 345 -35.66 -24.82 -16.44
N GLU A 346 -36.77 -24.96 -15.70
CA GLU A 346 -37.84 -23.94 -15.68
C GLU A 346 -37.30 -22.57 -15.27
N ALA A 347 -36.48 -22.52 -14.21
CA ALA A 347 -35.86 -21.28 -13.75
C ALA A 347 -34.92 -20.66 -14.81
N ILE A 348 -34.19 -21.50 -15.55
CA ILE A 348 -33.30 -21.06 -16.64
C ILE A 348 -34.12 -20.53 -17.82
N TYR A 349 -35.26 -21.14 -18.14
CA TYR A 349 -36.11 -20.69 -19.25
C TYR A 349 -36.82 -19.38 -18.97
N SER A 350 -37.13 -19.08 -17.71
CA SER A 350 -37.76 -17.81 -17.33
C SER A 350 -36.77 -16.65 -17.21
N LEU A 351 -35.45 -16.90 -17.26
CA LEU A 351 -34.42 -15.87 -17.07
C LEU A 351 -33.84 -15.40 -18.40
N GLU A 352 -33.59 -14.09 -18.50
CA GLU A 352 -32.79 -13.54 -19.59
C GLU A 352 -31.31 -13.90 -19.42
N PRO A 353 -30.60 -14.38 -20.45
CA PRO A 353 -29.22 -14.84 -20.27
C PRO A 353 -28.24 -13.76 -19.80
N SER A 354 -28.50 -12.50 -20.17
CA SER A 354 -27.74 -11.31 -19.73
C SER A 354 -27.67 -11.20 -18.20
N THR A 355 -28.73 -11.63 -17.49
CA THR A 355 -28.81 -11.55 -16.02
C THR A 355 -27.81 -12.46 -15.30
N THR A 356 -27.23 -13.44 -15.99
CA THR A 356 -26.28 -14.39 -15.40
C THR A 356 -24.84 -14.18 -15.86
N ILE A 357 -24.56 -13.12 -16.63
CA ILE A 357 -23.19 -12.73 -16.97
C ILE A 357 -22.46 -12.39 -15.66
N PRO A 358 -21.37 -13.08 -15.31
CA PRO A 358 -20.73 -12.90 -14.02
C PRO A 358 -20.01 -11.55 -13.93
N PRO A 359 -20.07 -10.85 -12.78
CA PRO A 359 -19.27 -9.65 -12.54
C PRO A 359 -17.78 -10.00 -12.42
N PHE A 360 -16.93 -8.97 -12.33
CA PHE A 360 -15.51 -9.14 -12.04
C PHE A 360 -15.27 -9.94 -10.75
N GLU A 361 -14.27 -10.83 -10.79
CA GLU A 361 -13.87 -11.58 -9.60
C GLU A 361 -13.16 -10.64 -8.60
N ASP A 362 -13.73 -10.49 -7.40
CA ASP A 362 -13.09 -9.81 -6.28
C ASP A 362 -12.64 -10.82 -5.20
N GLN A 363 -11.34 -11.16 -5.18
CA GLN A 363 -10.74 -12.04 -4.18
C GLN A 363 -10.08 -11.26 -3.02
N ASN A 364 -10.69 -10.14 -2.58
CA ASN A 364 -10.19 -9.24 -1.52
C ASN A 364 -9.98 -9.83 -0.12
N ASN A 365 -10.18 -11.14 0.10
CA ASN A 365 -9.95 -11.82 1.37
C ASN A 365 -9.19 -13.15 1.21
N ARG A 366 -8.43 -13.30 0.12
CA ARG A 366 -7.58 -14.47 -0.09
C ARG A 366 -6.23 -14.26 0.59
N GLN A 367 -5.91 -15.13 1.56
CA GLN A 367 -4.68 -15.04 2.36
C GLN A 367 -4.43 -13.60 2.86
N PRO A 368 -5.37 -13.02 3.63
CA PRO A 368 -5.23 -11.66 4.11
C PRO A 368 -3.98 -11.51 4.99
N PRO A 369 -3.36 -10.32 5.01
CA PRO A 369 -2.22 -10.07 5.87
C PRO A 369 -2.59 -10.25 7.34
N ARG A 370 -1.57 -10.59 8.13
CA ARG A 370 -1.69 -10.84 9.55
C ARG A 370 -0.91 -9.78 10.33
N CYS A 371 -1.42 -9.43 11.49
CA CYS A 371 -0.84 -8.43 12.39
C CYS A 371 0.53 -8.89 12.88
N GLN A 372 1.58 -8.13 12.58
CA GLN A 372 2.97 -8.43 13.00
C GLN A 372 3.33 -7.83 14.37
N THR A 373 2.36 -7.25 15.08
CA THR A 373 2.57 -6.63 16.39
C THR A 373 3.08 -7.67 17.40
N MET A 374 4.11 -7.30 18.15
CA MET A 374 4.76 -8.12 19.17
C MET A 374 4.07 -7.94 20.52
N LEU A 375 3.63 -9.03 21.11
CA LEU A 375 2.87 -9.07 22.36
C LEU A 375 3.53 -10.03 23.35
N LEU A 376 3.44 -9.73 24.64
CA LEU A 376 3.91 -10.65 25.68
C LEU A 376 3.10 -11.95 25.66
N ASP A 377 3.79 -13.08 25.57
CA ASP A 377 3.20 -14.41 25.57
C ASP A 377 3.03 -14.96 26.99
N LEU A 378 1.82 -15.39 27.31
CA LEU A 378 1.48 -15.89 28.64
C LEU A 378 2.26 -17.15 29.02
N ALA A 379 2.34 -18.14 28.12
CA ALA A 379 2.99 -19.40 28.41
C ALA A 379 4.50 -19.22 28.62
N ARG A 380 5.13 -18.34 27.83
CA ARG A 380 6.56 -18.01 27.98
C ARG A 380 6.84 -17.22 29.25
N LEU A 381 5.93 -16.32 29.66
CA LEU A 381 6.01 -15.62 30.94
C LEU A 381 5.87 -16.58 32.12
N ASP A 382 4.86 -17.45 32.12
CA ASP A 382 4.64 -18.44 33.18
C ASP A 382 5.82 -19.40 33.31
N GLN A 383 6.39 -19.84 32.17
CA GLN A 383 7.54 -20.75 32.16
C GLN A 383 8.82 -20.08 32.69
N ARG A 384 9.13 -18.85 32.26
CA ARG A 384 10.42 -18.19 32.56
C ARG A 384 10.40 -17.37 33.85
N TYR A 385 9.27 -16.77 34.15
CA TYR A 385 9.09 -15.87 35.29
C TYR A 385 7.80 -16.21 36.05
N PRO A 386 7.71 -17.36 36.76
CA PRO A 386 6.46 -17.81 37.38
C PRO A 386 5.80 -16.79 38.34
N GLN A 387 6.57 -15.85 38.89
CA GLN A 387 6.10 -14.81 39.80
C GLN A 387 5.74 -13.48 39.09
N TRP A 388 5.68 -13.44 37.76
CA TRP A 388 5.42 -12.21 36.99
C TRP A 388 4.08 -11.54 37.35
N GLN A 389 3.07 -12.31 37.75
CA GLN A 389 1.78 -11.76 38.17
C GLN A 389 1.90 -11.00 39.50
N LYS A 390 2.67 -11.53 40.46
CA LYS A 390 2.97 -10.85 41.72
C LYS A 390 3.78 -9.58 41.48
N ILE A 391 4.73 -9.63 40.54
CA ILE A 391 5.48 -8.44 40.09
C ILE A 391 4.53 -7.38 39.56
N LEU A 392 3.61 -7.75 38.67
CA LEU A 392 2.63 -6.83 38.10
C LEU A 392 1.73 -6.21 39.19
N GLU A 393 1.23 -7.01 40.13
CA GLU A 393 0.36 -6.55 41.23
C GLU A 393 1.05 -5.48 42.09
N LEU A 394 2.33 -5.69 42.43
CA LEU A 394 3.11 -4.72 43.21
C LEU A 394 3.36 -3.43 42.44
N LEU A 395 3.69 -3.53 41.14
CA LEU A 395 3.84 -2.37 40.28
C LEU A 395 2.53 -1.60 40.15
N MET A 396 1.43 -2.29 39.85
CA MET A 396 0.10 -1.68 39.72
C MET A 396 -0.29 -0.94 41.00
N LYS A 397 -0.07 -1.54 42.17
CA LYS A 397 -0.34 -0.89 43.46
C LYS A 397 0.49 0.38 43.64
N HIS A 398 1.80 0.33 43.40
CA HIS A 398 2.65 1.51 43.52
C HIS A 398 2.22 2.64 42.57
N TYR A 399 1.95 2.29 41.31
CA TYR A 399 1.49 3.25 40.32
C TYR A 399 0.12 3.85 40.65
N ALA A 400 -0.78 3.09 41.31
CA ALA A 400 -2.05 3.59 41.83
C ALA A 400 -1.85 4.54 43.04
N ASP A 401 -1.09 4.09 44.04
CA ASP A 401 -0.90 4.79 45.32
C ASP A 401 -0.14 6.12 45.15
N GLU A 402 0.91 6.14 44.31
CA GLU A 402 1.84 7.28 44.22
C GLU A 402 1.49 8.28 43.12
N TYR A 403 0.78 7.83 42.07
CA TYR A 403 0.52 8.65 40.86
C TYR A 403 -0.96 8.78 40.51
N GLY A 404 -1.87 8.30 41.38
CA GLY A 404 -3.31 8.48 41.20
C GLY A 404 -3.84 7.84 39.92
N LEU A 405 -3.44 6.59 39.64
CA LEU A 405 -4.06 5.80 38.57
C LEU A 405 -5.50 5.45 38.98
N ASN A 406 -6.42 6.36 38.65
CA ASN A 406 -7.85 6.27 39.00
C ASN A 406 -8.47 4.95 38.54
N ASP A 407 -9.47 4.47 39.29
CA ASP A 407 -10.36 3.35 38.93
C ASP A 407 -10.90 3.44 37.48
N PHE A 408 -10.99 4.64 36.92
CA PHE A 408 -11.33 4.91 35.53
C PHE A 408 -10.38 4.26 34.51
N VAL A 409 -9.06 4.26 34.75
CA VAL A 409 -8.08 3.60 33.85
C VAL A 409 -8.22 2.09 33.94
N ILE A 410 -8.40 1.55 35.15
CA ILE A 410 -8.66 0.11 35.36
C ILE A 410 -9.98 -0.30 34.69
N GLN A 411 -11.04 0.50 34.79
CA GLN A 411 -12.34 0.25 34.16
C GLN A 411 -12.31 0.36 32.62
N GLN A 412 -11.62 1.36 32.05
CA GLN A 412 -11.44 1.47 30.60
C GLN A 412 -10.71 0.25 30.03
N ILE A 413 -9.73 -0.25 30.77
CA ILE A 413 -8.95 -1.39 30.31
C ILE A 413 -9.74 -2.69 30.48
N GLN A 414 -10.50 -2.87 31.56
CA GLN A 414 -11.47 -3.97 31.68
C GLN A 414 -12.56 -3.94 30.58
N ALA A 415 -12.99 -2.75 30.13
CA ALA A 415 -13.91 -2.59 29.01
C ALA A 415 -13.28 -2.95 27.66
N MET A 416 -12.01 -2.60 27.44
CA MET A 416 -11.26 -2.96 26.21
C MET A 416 -10.84 -4.42 26.14
N VAL A 417 -10.55 -5.03 27.28
CA VAL A 417 -10.35 -6.48 27.44
C VAL A 417 -11.56 -7.25 26.92
N LYS A 418 -12.77 -6.81 27.30
CA LYS A 418 -14.02 -7.39 26.79
C LYS A 418 -14.14 -7.23 25.26
N GLU A 419 -13.56 -6.18 24.66
CA GLU A 419 -13.45 -6.05 23.21
C GLU A 419 -12.36 -6.95 22.59
N TYR A 420 -11.21 -7.13 23.25
CA TYR A 420 -10.13 -8.04 22.84
C TYR A 420 -10.60 -9.51 22.79
N GLN A 421 -11.52 -9.86 23.70
CA GLN A 421 -12.20 -11.16 23.82
C GLN A 421 -13.38 -11.31 22.83
N ARG A 422 -13.97 -10.21 22.35
CA ARG A 422 -15.07 -10.24 21.37
C ARG A 422 -14.52 -10.43 19.96
N MET A 423 -14.81 -11.59 19.37
CA MET A 423 -14.66 -11.74 17.92
C MET A 423 -15.68 -10.83 17.18
N PRO A 424 -15.39 -10.41 15.94
CA PRO A 424 -16.32 -9.63 15.11
C PRO A 424 -17.69 -10.28 14.84
N ASN A 425 -17.87 -11.55 15.23
CA ASN A 425 -19.09 -12.34 15.07
C ASN A 425 -19.78 -12.67 16.40
N GLY A 426 -19.39 -12.05 17.52
CA GLY A 426 -20.03 -12.24 18.83
C GLY A 426 -19.70 -13.56 19.55
N ARG A 427 -18.77 -14.38 19.04
CA ARG A 427 -18.30 -15.58 19.74
C ARG A 427 -17.20 -15.25 20.74
N VAL A 428 -17.30 -15.80 21.94
CA VAL A 428 -16.23 -15.84 22.96
C VAL A 428 -15.24 -16.94 22.58
N ARG A 429 -13.94 -16.72 22.83
CA ARG A 429 -12.88 -17.71 22.56
C ARG A 429 -13.07 -18.99 23.38
N GLY A 430 -12.60 -20.12 22.83
CA GLY A 430 -12.45 -21.36 23.59
C GLY A 430 -11.18 -21.32 24.47
N PRO A 431 -11.11 -22.13 25.54
CA PRO A 431 -10.02 -22.12 26.53
C PRO A 431 -8.61 -22.34 25.96
N ASP A 432 -8.48 -23.06 24.85
CA ASP A 432 -7.17 -23.50 24.30
C ASP A 432 -6.46 -22.46 23.40
N GLN A 433 -6.92 -21.20 23.34
CA GLN A 433 -6.40 -20.16 22.43
C GLN A 433 -5.92 -18.85 23.10
N ASP A 434 -5.83 -18.80 24.43
CA ASP A 434 -5.42 -17.60 25.18
C ASP A 434 -3.92 -17.59 25.50
N TRP A 435 -3.12 -17.21 24.50
CA TRP A 435 -1.69 -16.89 24.65
C TRP A 435 -1.44 -15.43 25.08
N ILE A 436 -2.49 -14.62 25.26
CA ILE A 436 -2.45 -13.27 25.86
C ILE A 436 -3.50 -13.19 26.95
N SER A 437 -3.15 -12.60 28.09
CA SER A 437 -4.10 -12.17 29.12
C SER A 437 -4.08 -10.65 29.26
N ASP A 438 -5.11 -10.10 29.90
CA ASP A 438 -5.18 -8.67 30.20
C ASP A 438 -3.94 -8.24 30.98
N LYS A 439 -3.58 -9.04 31.99
CA LYS A 439 -2.39 -8.86 32.82
C LYS A 439 -1.11 -8.75 31.98
N SER A 440 -0.94 -9.55 30.92
CA SER A 440 0.26 -9.44 30.06
C SER A 440 0.27 -8.16 29.22
N ILE A 441 -0.89 -7.69 28.76
CA ILE A 441 -1.01 -6.38 28.07
C ILE A 441 -0.65 -5.24 29.04
N TYR A 442 -1.14 -5.28 30.29
CA TYR A 442 -0.81 -4.27 31.31
C TYR A 442 0.68 -4.24 31.63
N LEU A 443 1.28 -5.41 31.87
CA LEU A 443 2.71 -5.49 32.11
C LEU A 443 3.47 -4.88 30.93
N GLN A 444 3.09 -5.18 29.69
CA GLN A 444 3.70 -4.61 28.50
C GLN A 444 3.57 -3.08 28.44
N ARG A 445 2.43 -2.50 28.86
CA ARG A 445 2.26 -1.03 28.94
C ARG A 445 3.21 -0.41 29.95
N ILE A 446 3.32 -0.99 31.16
CA ILE A 446 4.24 -0.48 32.19
C ILE A 446 5.68 -0.46 31.64
N LEU A 447 6.11 -1.55 31.00
CA LEU A 447 7.44 -1.65 30.39
C LEU A 447 7.62 -0.70 29.19
N ASP A 448 6.54 -0.34 28.48
CA ASP A 448 6.56 0.55 27.31
C ASP A 448 6.27 2.02 27.61
N ARG A 449 6.15 2.41 28.88
CA ARG A 449 5.87 3.79 29.29
C ARG A 449 6.93 4.74 28.73
N SER A 450 6.50 5.92 28.30
CA SER A 450 7.40 6.91 27.72
C SER A 450 8.45 7.35 28.74
N SER A 451 9.72 7.44 28.33
CA SER A 451 10.85 7.57 29.27
C SER A 451 10.71 8.72 30.27
N LEU A 452 10.19 9.87 29.83
CA LEU A 452 9.99 11.05 30.68
C LEU A 452 8.73 10.94 31.57
N ALA A 453 7.68 10.25 31.11
CA ALA A 453 6.43 10.02 31.83
C ALA A 453 6.48 8.80 32.76
N ASP A 454 7.56 8.02 32.71
CA ASP A 454 7.79 6.88 33.57
C ASP A 454 8.52 7.30 34.86
N PRO A 455 7.85 7.24 36.02
CA PRO A 455 8.45 7.63 37.29
C PRO A 455 9.52 6.66 37.81
N LEU A 456 9.51 5.40 37.34
CA LEU A 456 10.49 4.38 37.69
C LEU A 456 11.67 4.32 36.71
N ARG A 457 11.67 5.16 35.66
CA ARG A 457 12.71 5.24 34.63
C ARG A 457 13.16 3.86 34.12
N LEU A 458 12.23 2.92 33.91
CA LEU A 458 12.52 1.51 33.61
C LEU A 458 13.40 1.33 32.38
N ARG A 459 13.26 2.19 31.37
CA ARG A 459 14.14 2.17 30.18
C ARG A 459 15.58 2.57 30.47
N LEU A 460 15.77 3.55 31.35
CA LEU A 460 17.09 3.98 31.78
C LEU A 460 17.74 2.88 32.62
N LEU A 461 16.98 2.28 33.54
CA LEU A 461 17.40 1.11 34.31
C LEU A 461 17.77 -0.08 33.43
N ASN A 462 16.98 -0.38 32.39
CA ASN A 462 17.32 -1.44 31.44
C ASN A 462 18.67 -1.20 30.75
N ARG A 463 18.95 0.05 30.35
CA ARG A 463 20.25 0.41 29.76
C ARG A 463 21.39 0.19 30.77
N TYR A 464 21.17 0.52 32.04
CA TYR A 464 22.10 0.28 33.13
C TYR A 464 22.34 -1.22 33.36
N TYR A 465 21.30 -2.02 33.48
CA TYR A 465 21.42 -3.49 33.62
C TYR A 465 22.07 -4.14 32.40
N THR A 466 21.84 -3.60 31.21
CA THR A 466 22.52 -4.08 30.01
C THR A 466 24.02 -3.90 30.12
N LYS A 467 24.50 -2.74 30.59
CA LYS A 467 25.93 -2.51 30.84
C LYS A 467 26.50 -3.53 31.81
N ASP A 468 25.85 -3.73 32.95
CA ASP A 468 26.30 -4.67 33.99
C ASP A 468 26.31 -6.13 33.51
N ILE A 469 25.33 -6.53 32.70
CA ILE A 469 25.21 -7.91 32.20
C ILE A 469 26.17 -8.17 31.03
N SER A 470 26.37 -7.19 30.15
CA SER A 470 27.20 -7.34 28.95
C SER A 470 28.66 -6.95 29.15
N ASN A 471 29.02 -6.33 30.29
CA ASN A 471 30.32 -5.68 30.52
C ASN A 471 30.71 -4.71 29.39
N ASP A 472 29.73 -4.07 28.75
CA ASP A 472 29.97 -3.15 27.65
C ASP A 472 30.40 -1.77 28.17
N GLU A 473 31.71 -1.54 28.18
CA GLU A 473 32.33 -0.28 28.61
C GLU A 473 31.91 0.92 27.75
N HIS A 474 31.36 0.68 26.55
CA HIS A 474 30.91 1.75 25.65
C HIS A 474 29.57 2.39 26.10
N ILE A 475 28.86 1.79 27.05
CA ILE A 475 27.63 2.37 27.61
C ILE A 475 28.00 3.39 28.69
N THR A 476 27.88 4.67 28.37
CA THR A 476 28.09 5.80 29.29
C THR A 476 26.78 6.42 29.77
N PHE A 477 26.83 7.05 30.95
CA PHE A 477 25.70 7.74 31.59
C PHE A 477 26.16 9.13 32.06
N THR A 478 25.27 10.12 31.95
CA THR A 478 25.52 11.44 32.54
C THR A 478 25.39 11.38 34.05
N LYS A 479 25.95 12.37 34.76
CA LYS A 479 25.82 12.46 36.23
C LYS A 479 24.36 12.45 36.68
N GLN A 480 23.50 13.23 36.01
CA GLN A 480 22.06 13.26 36.25
C GLN A 480 21.42 11.88 36.05
N GLN A 481 21.79 11.15 35.00
CA GLN A 481 21.25 9.80 34.76
C GLN A 481 21.64 8.82 35.86
N ILE A 482 22.85 8.92 36.40
CA ILE A 482 23.30 8.07 37.52
C ILE A 482 22.45 8.35 38.77
N GLU A 483 22.18 9.62 39.08
CA GLU A 483 21.31 10.01 40.19
C GLU A 483 19.88 9.48 40.00
N GLU A 484 19.32 9.61 38.79
CA GLU A 484 18.00 9.06 38.44
C GLU A 484 17.94 7.52 38.55
N ILE A 485 19.01 6.82 38.14
CA ILE A 485 19.15 5.36 38.28
C ILE A 485 19.12 4.96 39.75
N GLN A 486 19.96 5.60 40.59
CA GLN A 486 20.05 5.30 42.01
C GLN A 486 18.73 5.51 42.74
N GLU A 487 18.02 6.60 42.43
CA GLU A 487 16.71 6.89 42.99
C GLU A 487 15.67 5.86 42.56
N SER A 488 15.67 5.49 41.27
CA SER A 488 14.76 4.45 40.74
C SER A 488 15.02 3.08 41.37
N GLU A 489 16.29 2.71 41.60
CA GLU A 489 16.63 1.46 42.28
C GLU A 489 16.14 1.43 43.73
N LYS A 490 16.25 2.55 44.47
CA LYS A 490 15.70 2.67 45.83
C LYS A 490 14.19 2.49 45.85
N ARG A 491 13.47 3.06 44.87
CA ARG A 491 12.02 2.88 44.72
C ARG A 491 11.67 1.43 44.40
N LEU A 492 12.38 0.78 43.49
CA LEU A 492 12.13 -0.65 43.22
C LEU A 492 12.37 -1.51 44.46
N LEU A 493 13.42 -1.24 45.25
CA LEU A 493 13.66 -1.94 46.51
C LEU A 493 12.50 -1.76 47.51
N SER A 494 11.91 -0.57 47.60
CA SER A 494 10.76 -0.32 48.48
C SER A 494 9.47 -1.00 48.00
N ILE A 495 9.26 -1.08 46.68
CA ILE A 495 8.10 -1.75 46.05
C ILE A 495 8.16 -3.26 46.28
N PHE A 496 9.28 -3.90 45.94
CA PHE A 496 9.35 -5.36 45.95
C PHE A 496 9.59 -5.92 47.34
N LYS A 497 10.41 -5.26 48.17
CA LYS A 497 10.88 -5.69 49.52
C LYS A 497 11.63 -7.03 49.57
N ASP A 498 11.31 -7.94 48.65
CA ASP A 498 11.94 -9.22 48.38
C ASP A 498 13.02 -9.06 47.29
N LYS A 499 14.26 -9.38 47.65
CA LYS A 499 15.42 -9.29 46.76
C LYS A 499 15.35 -10.27 45.59
N GLU A 500 14.76 -11.46 45.78
CA GLU A 500 14.67 -12.45 44.70
C GLU A 500 13.61 -12.05 43.68
N LEU A 501 12.48 -11.49 44.15
CA LEU A 501 11.44 -10.96 43.26
C LEU A 501 11.94 -9.76 42.45
N LEU A 502 12.69 -8.85 43.08
CA LEU A 502 13.36 -7.74 42.38
C LEU A 502 14.36 -8.26 41.33
N LYS A 503 15.15 -9.29 41.65
CA LYS A 503 16.09 -9.91 40.70
C LYS A 503 15.36 -10.52 39.50
N GLN A 504 14.24 -11.21 39.72
CA GLN A 504 13.40 -11.72 38.64
C GLN A 504 12.83 -10.59 37.77
N PHE A 505 12.37 -9.49 38.38
CA PHE A 505 11.89 -8.32 37.63
C PHE A 505 13.00 -7.69 36.77
N LYS A 506 14.21 -7.52 37.31
CA LYS A 506 15.36 -7.00 36.55
C LYS A 506 15.68 -7.88 35.34
N ALA A 507 15.66 -9.20 35.50
CA ALA A 507 15.87 -10.15 34.41
C ALA A 507 14.75 -10.09 33.35
N LEU A 508 13.49 -10.02 33.78
CA LEU A 508 12.33 -9.85 32.89
C LEU A 508 12.44 -8.55 32.08
N LEU A 509 12.75 -7.44 32.74
CA LEU A 509 12.92 -6.12 32.12
C LEU A 509 14.02 -6.15 31.05
N TYR A 510 15.17 -6.75 31.38
CA TYR A 510 16.29 -6.93 30.45
C TYR A 510 15.89 -7.76 29.23
N GLN A 511 15.28 -8.92 29.44
CA GLN A 511 14.88 -9.80 28.35
C GLN A 511 13.82 -9.15 27.46
N TYR A 512 12.79 -8.53 28.05
CA TYR A 512 11.73 -7.84 27.31
C TYR A 512 12.27 -6.76 26.38
N HIS A 513 13.13 -5.87 26.89
CA HIS A 513 13.67 -4.78 26.08
C HIS A 513 14.67 -5.24 25.02
N ASN A 514 15.41 -6.33 25.28
CA ASN A 514 16.23 -6.97 24.24
C ASN A 514 15.36 -7.57 23.15
N ASP A 515 14.30 -8.32 23.48
CA ASP A 515 13.38 -8.87 22.49
C ASP A 515 12.73 -7.76 21.64
N ILE A 516 12.36 -6.63 22.27
CA ILE A 516 11.84 -5.45 21.57
C ILE A 516 12.89 -4.81 20.66
N ARG A 517 14.13 -4.67 21.14
CA ARG A 517 15.24 -4.13 20.34
C ARG A 517 15.49 -5.02 19.12
N ASP A 518 15.53 -6.33 19.33
CA ASP A 518 15.79 -7.30 18.27
C ASP A 518 14.63 -7.31 17.27
N ALA A 519 13.37 -7.19 17.73
CA ALA A 519 12.21 -7.09 16.84
C ALA A 519 12.25 -5.81 15.99
N ARG A 520 12.58 -4.66 16.60
CA ARG A 520 12.76 -3.39 15.87
C ARG A 520 13.93 -3.43 14.90
N GLY A 521 14.97 -4.19 15.21
CA GLY A 521 16.12 -4.41 14.36
C GLY A 521 15.90 -5.46 13.25
N GLY A 522 14.77 -6.16 13.24
CA GLY A 522 14.54 -7.30 12.33
C GLY A 522 15.40 -8.52 12.64
N LEU A 523 15.88 -8.63 13.88
CA LEU A 523 16.75 -9.69 14.41
C LEU A 523 16.01 -10.64 15.36
N TRP A 524 14.72 -10.39 15.62
CA TRP A 524 13.91 -11.26 16.46
C TRP A 524 13.60 -12.56 15.73
N LEU A 525 13.91 -13.69 16.38
CA LEU A 525 13.72 -15.02 15.84
C LEU A 525 12.71 -15.79 16.70
N ASP A 526 11.59 -16.15 16.10
CA ASP A 526 10.59 -17.02 16.72
C ASP A 526 11.04 -18.48 16.57
N ASP A 527 11.72 -19.03 17.57
CA ASP A 527 12.13 -20.43 17.55
C ASP A 527 10.93 -21.32 17.91
N ILE A 528 10.05 -21.57 16.95
CA ILE A 528 8.79 -22.32 17.15
C ILE A 528 9.05 -23.82 17.47
N LYS A 529 10.29 -24.31 17.31
CA LYS A 529 10.60 -25.75 17.36
C LYS A 529 11.40 -26.22 18.57
N LYS A 530 12.02 -25.33 19.33
CA LYS A 530 12.72 -25.62 20.60
C LYS A 530 12.42 -24.48 21.57
N GLU A 531 12.22 -24.80 22.85
CA GLU A 531 11.79 -23.89 23.92
C GLU A 531 12.01 -22.40 23.61
N PRO A 532 10.93 -21.59 23.47
CA PRO A 532 11.07 -20.26 22.90
C PRO A 532 12.01 -19.40 23.75
N THR A 533 13.05 -18.85 23.12
CA THR A 533 14.08 -18.02 23.78
C THR A 533 13.62 -16.61 24.14
N THR A 534 12.51 -16.16 23.55
CA THR A 534 11.99 -14.78 23.64
C THR A 534 10.68 -14.74 24.42
N LEU A 535 10.32 -13.62 25.05
CA LEU A 535 9.06 -13.41 25.77
C LEU A 535 7.90 -12.97 24.87
N LEU A 536 8.23 -12.51 23.67
CA LEU A 536 7.26 -11.95 22.73
C LEU A 536 6.76 -13.00 21.75
N ILE A 537 5.55 -12.81 21.25
CA ILE A 537 4.97 -13.54 20.13
C ILE A 537 4.28 -12.56 19.18
N ARG A 538 4.19 -12.94 17.90
CA ARG A 538 3.44 -12.16 16.91
C ARG A 538 1.94 -12.27 17.13
N CYS A 539 1.24 -11.16 16.96
CA CYS A 539 -0.21 -11.09 17.12
C CYS A 539 -0.95 -12.05 16.19
N ASP A 540 -0.52 -12.11 14.94
CA ASP A 540 -0.96 -12.99 13.86
C ASP A 540 -2.47 -12.99 13.54
N ARG A 541 -3.24 -12.08 14.14
CA ARG A 541 -4.65 -11.84 13.83
C ARG A 541 -4.79 -11.23 12.43
N LYS A 542 -5.83 -11.62 11.69
CA LYS A 542 -6.16 -11.04 10.40
C LYS A 542 -6.47 -9.55 10.54
N THR A 543 -5.89 -8.74 9.67
CA THR A 543 -6.14 -7.31 9.62
C THR A 543 -7.44 -7.03 8.85
N LYS A 544 -8.17 -5.96 9.18
CA LYS A 544 -9.37 -5.56 8.44
C LYS A 544 -9.02 -4.79 7.17
N GLN A 545 -9.95 -4.79 6.21
CA GLN A 545 -9.86 -3.91 5.04
C GLN A 545 -10.00 -2.44 5.47
N LYS A 546 -9.30 -1.53 4.79
CA LYS A 546 -9.28 -0.11 5.17
C LYS A 546 -10.65 0.54 5.22
N ARG A 547 -11.52 0.20 4.27
CA ARG A 547 -12.93 0.66 4.26
C ARG A 547 -13.73 0.33 5.53
N ASN A 548 -13.38 -0.74 6.25
CA ASN A 548 -14.11 -1.17 7.45
C ASN A 548 -13.60 -0.50 8.74
N GLU A 549 -12.55 0.32 8.64
CA GLU A 549 -11.88 1.00 9.77
C GLU A 549 -11.76 2.51 9.48
N LYS A 550 -12.56 3.02 8.53
CA LYS A 550 -12.61 4.42 8.14
C LYS A 550 -12.84 5.35 9.35
N PRO A 551 -13.77 5.08 10.28
CA PRO A 551 -13.95 5.93 11.46
C PRO A 551 -12.69 5.98 12.35
N SER A 552 -12.03 4.83 12.55
CA SER A 552 -10.78 4.73 13.30
C SER A 552 -9.66 5.55 12.65
N LEU A 553 -9.58 5.53 11.32
CA LEU A 553 -8.56 6.28 10.56
C LEU A 553 -8.77 7.81 10.63
N ILE A 554 -10.02 8.27 10.47
CA ILE A 554 -10.33 9.70 10.54
C ILE A 554 -10.09 10.19 11.97
N SER A 555 -10.61 9.48 12.97
CA SER A 555 -10.42 9.79 14.39
C SER A 555 -8.93 9.84 14.78
N ALA A 556 -8.10 8.94 14.24
CA ALA A 556 -6.66 8.96 14.50
C ALA A 556 -5.95 10.21 13.95
N ILE A 557 -6.46 10.83 12.88
CA ILE A 557 -5.89 12.05 12.29
C ILE A 557 -6.46 13.28 12.98
N THR A 558 -7.78 13.35 13.16
CA THR A 558 -8.46 14.55 13.67
C THR A 558 -8.54 14.62 15.19
N ARG A 559 -8.35 13.48 15.87
CA ARG A 559 -8.64 13.28 17.30
C ARG A 559 -10.09 13.61 17.68
N ILE A 560 -11.01 13.52 16.72
CA ILE A 560 -12.46 13.63 16.94
C ILE A 560 -13.00 12.26 17.38
N ASP A 561 -14.00 12.26 18.26
CA ASP A 561 -14.64 11.03 18.73
C ASP A 561 -15.25 10.26 17.55
N ARG A 562 -15.10 8.93 17.55
CA ARG A 562 -15.61 8.05 16.49
C ARG A 562 -17.11 8.18 16.24
N LYS A 563 -17.88 8.51 17.28
CA LYS A 563 -19.34 8.72 17.21
C LYS A 563 -19.70 9.96 16.39
N GLN A 564 -18.78 10.92 16.25
CA GLN A 564 -19.01 12.16 15.51
C GLN A 564 -18.51 12.07 14.05
N ILE A 565 -17.94 10.95 13.62
CA ILE A 565 -17.33 10.85 12.29
C ILE A 565 -18.37 10.91 11.16
N ASP A 566 -19.56 10.34 11.35
CA ASP A 566 -20.63 10.44 10.35
C ASP A 566 -21.08 11.91 10.15
N GLU A 567 -21.07 12.71 11.22
CA GLU A 567 -21.33 14.16 11.14
C GLU A 567 -20.16 14.90 10.48
N PHE A 568 -18.93 14.53 10.82
CA PHE A 568 -17.71 15.06 10.19
C PHE A 568 -17.73 14.86 8.68
N GLU A 569 -18.07 13.66 8.19
CA GLU A 569 -18.12 13.39 6.75
C GLU A 569 -19.20 14.20 6.04
N LYS A 570 -20.36 14.39 6.68
CA LYS A 570 -21.43 15.24 6.13
C LYS A 570 -20.94 16.69 6.02
N PHE A 571 -20.39 17.23 7.10
CA PHE A 571 -19.86 18.60 7.14
C PHE A 571 -18.74 18.82 6.12
N TRP A 572 -17.80 17.87 6.03
CA TRP A 572 -16.72 17.87 5.04
C TRP A 572 -17.23 18.00 3.60
N LYS A 573 -18.36 17.35 3.29
CA LYS A 573 -18.97 17.36 1.94
C LYS A 573 -19.81 18.61 1.67
N SER A 574 -20.55 19.09 2.66
CA SER A 574 -21.54 20.15 2.47
C SER A 574 -21.03 21.57 2.77
N GLU A 575 -20.09 21.71 3.71
CA GLU A 575 -19.68 23.03 4.20
C GLU A 575 -18.92 23.81 3.14
N LYS A 576 -19.41 25.02 2.83
CA LYS A 576 -18.77 25.96 1.90
C LYS A 576 -17.79 26.84 2.65
N ILE A 577 -16.55 26.87 2.19
CA ILE A 577 -15.48 27.69 2.78
C ILE A 577 -15.30 29.00 2.02
N HIS A 578 -15.33 28.99 0.69
CA HIS A 578 -15.07 30.16 -0.13
C HIS A 578 -15.85 30.09 -1.44
N GLY A 579 -16.81 31.00 -1.61
CA GLY A 579 -17.78 30.91 -2.70
C GLY A 579 -18.55 29.59 -2.66
N ASN A 580 -18.55 28.85 -3.77
CA ASN A 580 -19.17 27.52 -3.85
C ASN A 580 -18.22 26.35 -3.55
N ARG A 581 -16.96 26.61 -3.18
CA ARG A 581 -15.99 25.56 -2.86
C ARG A 581 -16.25 25.02 -1.46
N THR A 582 -16.39 23.70 -1.36
CA THR A 582 -16.51 22.99 -0.08
C THR A 582 -15.16 22.58 0.48
N ILE A 583 -15.11 22.17 1.75
CA ILE A 583 -13.92 21.56 2.38
C ILE A 583 -13.42 20.38 1.54
N HIS A 584 -14.34 19.50 1.11
CA HIS A 584 -14.07 18.43 0.15
C HIS A 584 -13.43 18.95 -1.16
N GLY A 585 -14.03 19.95 -1.79
CA GLY A 585 -13.54 20.51 -3.06
C GLY A 585 -12.15 21.13 -2.94
N LEU A 586 -11.84 21.74 -1.78
CA LEU A 586 -10.50 22.21 -1.47
C LEU A 586 -9.51 21.06 -1.33
N ALA A 587 -9.85 20.04 -0.52
CA ALA A 587 -8.97 18.91 -0.25
C ALA A 587 -8.62 18.12 -1.51
N LYS A 588 -9.58 17.95 -2.42
CA LYS A 588 -9.36 17.36 -3.76
C LYS A 588 -8.29 18.12 -4.53
N LYS A 589 -8.45 19.44 -4.65
CA LYS A 589 -7.53 20.30 -5.40
C LYS A 589 -6.13 20.34 -4.77
N MET A 590 -6.08 20.32 -3.44
CA MET A 590 -4.86 20.20 -2.65
C MET A 590 -4.13 18.87 -2.91
N GLU A 591 -4.84 17.76 -3.05
CA GLU A 591 -4.27 16.44 -3.35
C GLU A 591 -3.79 16.32 -4.80
N GLU A 592 -4.53 16.88 -5.76
CA GLU A 592 -4.12 16.95 -7.18
C GLU A 592 -2.77 17.66 -7.29
N LEU A 593 -2.64 18.85 -6.70
CA LEU A 593 -1.39 19.61 -6.71
C LEU A 593 -0.24 18.86 -6.03
N ARG A 594 -0.51 18.14 -4.93
CA ARG A 594 0.49 17.32 -4.24
C ARG A 594 0.97 16.16 -5.11
N LYS A 595 0.05 15.49 -5.83
CA LYS A 595 0.37 14.40 -6.75
C LYS A 595 1.20 14.90 -7.93
N ASP A 596 0.86 16.06 -8.48
CA ASP A 596 1.59 16.69 -9.59
C ASP A 596 3.02 17.10 -9.20
N ALA A 597 3.19 17.68 -8.01
CA ALA A 597 4.49 18.11 -7.48
C ALA A 597 5.40 16.93 -7.05
N GLY A 598 4.82 15.77 -6.75
CA GLY A 598 5.56 14.58 -6.30
C GLY A 598 6.44 14.83 -5.07
N GLY A 599 7.73 14.51 -5.17
CA GLY A 599 8.68 14.63 -4.05
C GLY A 599 9.11 16.07 -3.71
N GLU A 600 8.83 17.03 -4.58
CA GLU A 600 9.24 18.43 -4.41
C GLU A 600 8.19 19.28 -3.68
N PHE A 601 7.00 18.71 -3.46
CA PHE A 601 5.87 19.42 -2.87
C PHE A 601 6.19 20.15 -1.56
N ASN A 602 6.95 19.52 -0.66
CA ASN A 602 7.33 20.16 0.61
C ASN A 602 8.21 21.40 0.39
N GLU A 603 9.08 21.38 -0.60
CA GLU A 603 9.90 22.55 -0.96
C GLU A 603 9.04 23.63 -1.60
N TRP A 604 8.06 23.27 -2.42
CA TRP A 604 7.10 24.23 -2.99
C TRP A 604 6.31 24.94 -1.89
N LEU A 605 5.85 24.22 -0.86
CA LEU A 605 5.19 24.82 0.32
C LEU A 605 6.11 25.77 1.09
N LYS A 606 7.36 25.35 1.35
CA LYS A 606 8.34 26.21 2.03
C LYS A 606 8.62 27.48 1.24
N LEU A 607 8.77 27.39 -0.08
CA LEU A 607 8.96 28.55 -0.95
C LEU A 607 7.76 29.48 -0.94
N ALA A 608 6.53 28.94 -0.92
CA ALA A 608 5.31 29.73 -0.85
C ALA A 608 5.16 30.50 0.48
N ASN A 609 5.69 29.95 1.57
CA ASN A 609 5.66 30.53 2.92
C ASN A 609 6.82 31.51 3.22
N ARG A 610 7.86 31.57 2.37
CA ARG A 610 8.95 32.54 2.54
C ARG A 610 8.49 33.93 2.08
N THR A 611 8.28 34.84 3.03
CA THR A 611 8.28 36.30 2.82
C THR A 611 9.68 36.83 3.13
N ASP A 612 10.29 37.57 2.21
CA ASP A 612 11.50 38.35 2.50
C ASP A 612 11.12 39.69 3.16
N GLU A 613 12.07 40.32 3.87
CA GLU A 613 11.93 41.61 4.57
C GLU A 613 11.57 42.80 3.65
N ARG A 614 11.50 42.59 2.34
CA ARG A 614 11.18 43.61 1.31
C ARG A 614 9.97 43.26 0.44
N GLY A 615 9.27 42.16 0.72
CA GLY A 615 8.05 41.77 0.00
C GLY A 615 8.25 41.42 -1.49
N GLN A 616 9.47 41.10 -1.95
CA GLN A 616 9.75 40.66 -3.31
C GLN A 616 10.23 39.19 -3.34
N ALA A 617 9.43 38.36 -4.00
CA ALA A 617 9.64 36.92 -4.03
C ALA A 617 10.97 36.50 -4.70
N LYS A 618 11.97 36.10 -3.91
CA LYS A 618 13.04 35.17 -4.32
C LYS A 618 12.54 33.75 -4.69
N ALA A 619 11.22 33.55 -4.74
CA ALA A 619 10.58 32.29 -5.16
C ALA A 619 10.34 32.21 -6.68
N ALA A 620 10.39 33.35 -7.39
CA ALA A 620 10.07 33.42 -8.83
C ALA A 620 11.08 32.68 -9.74
N ASP A 621 12.30 32.45 -9.28
CA ASP A 621 13.34 31.76 -10.07
C ASP A 621 13.26 30.22 -9.99
N LEU A 622 12.43 29.67 -9.10
CA LEU A 622 12.38 28.23 -8.80
C LEU A 622 10.99 27.61 -8.97
N LEU A 623 9.93 28.41 -9.01
CA LEU A 623 8.55 27.94 -9.17
C LEU A 623 7.79 28.83 -10.16
N ASP A 624 7.00 28.21 -11.03
CA ASP A 624 6.11 28.93 -11.94
C ASP A 624 5.18 29.89 -11.15
N SER A 625 5.11 31.14 -11.61
CA SER A 625 4.37 32.21 -10.92
C SER A 625 2.87 31.92 -10.74
N LYS A 626 2.26 31.17 -11.67
CA LYS A 626 0.85 30.75 -11.60
C LYS A 626 0.67 29.68 -10.53
N VAL A 627 1.58 28.71 -10.46
CA VAL A 627 1.60 27.66 -9.43
C VAL A 627 1.81 28.26 -8.04
N LEU A 628 2.74 29.22 -7.91
CA LEU A 628 2.98 29.92 -6.64
C LEU A 628 1.74 30.69 -6.17
N LYS A 629 1.05 31.39 -7.08
CA LYS A 629 -0.19 32.12 -6.78
C LYS A 629 -1.29 31.15 -6.35
N GLU A 630 -1.42 30.03 -7.03
CA GLU A 630 -2.39 28.97 -6.69
C GLU A 630 -2.12 28.38 -5.30
N ILE A 631 -0.87 28.03 -4.97
CA ILE A 631 -0.50 27.53 -3.63
C ILE A 631 -0.88 28.56 -2.55
N LYS A 632 -0.53 29.83 -2.74
CA LYS A 632 -0.85 30.90 -1.78
C LYS A 632 -2.36 31.06 -1.58
N THR A 633 -3.16 30.93 -2.65
CA THR A 633 -4.62 30.94 -2.54
C THR A 633 -5.15 29.75 -1.76
N LEU A 634 -4.61 28.55 -2.01
CA LEU A 634 -5.04 27.33 -1.32
C LEU A 634 -4.66 27.35 0.17
N ILE A 635 -3.51 27.92 0.55
CA ILE A 635 -3.12 28.09 1.96
C ILE A 635 -4.17 28.91 2.72
N ARG A 636 -4.57 30.06 2.18
CA ARG A 636 -5.60 30.91 2.82
C ARG A 636 -6.94 30.18 2.98
N GLN A 637 -7.34 29.43 1.96
CA GLN A 637 -8.58 28.65 2.01
C GLN A 637 -8.49 27.46 2.97
N PHE A 638 -7.30 26.88 3.12
CA PHE A 638 -7.03 25.83 4.09
C PHE A 638 -7.13 26.36 5.53
N ASP A 639 -6.57 27.53 5.81
CA ASP A 639 -6.72 28.17 7.13
C ASP A 639 -8.19 28.45 7.47
N GLU A 640 -8.96 28.93 6.50
CA GLU A 640 -10.41 29.12 6.65
C GLU A 640 -11.15 27.80 6.92
N ALA A 641 -10.84 26.74 6.16
CA ALA A 641 -11.41 25.41 6.38
C ALA A 641 -11.09 24.86 7.78
N MET A 642 -9.86 25.06 8.26
CA MET A 642 -9.44 24.63 9.59
C MET A 642 -10.15 25.38 10.71
N ASN A 643 -10.40 26.69 10.54
CA ASN A 643 -11.20 27.47 11.48
C ASN A 643 -12.65 26.97 11.54
N ARG A 644 -13.28 26.69 10.39
CA ARG A 644 -14.65 26.12 10.35
C ARG A 644 -14.73 24.76 11.06
N LEU A 645 -13.74 23.90 10.84
CA LEU A 645 -13.65 22.59 11.51
C LEU A 645 -13.47 22.74 13.03
N ARG A 646 -12.62 23.69 13.45
CA ARG A 646 -12.39 23.99 14.86
C ARG A 646 -13.67 24.42 15.56
N GLU A 647 -14.41 25.34 14.95
CA GLU A 647 -15.69 25.85 15.49
C GLU A 647 -16.75 24.74 15.54
N LYS A 648 -16.92 23.97 14.45
CA LYS A 648 -17.97 22.95 14.35
C LYS A 648 -17.80 21.80 15.35
N PHE A 649 -16.56 21.35 15.57
CA PHE A 649 -16.26 20.20 16.43
C PHE A 649 -15.66 20.58 17.78
N SER A 650 -15.66 21.87 18.13
CA SER A 650 -15.11 22.41 19.38
C SER A 650 -13.68 21.92 19.65
N LEU A 651 -12.84 21.93 18.62
CA LEU A 651 -11.49 21.37 18.70
C LEU A 651 -10.59 22.25 19.57
N ASN A 652 -9.86 21.61 20.48
CA ASN A 652 -8.84 22.28 21.27
C ASN A 652 -7.58 22.57 20.42
N GLN A 653 -6.69 23.44 20.92
CA GLN A 653 -5.51 23.86 20.17
C GLN A 653 -4.57 22.68 19.83
N GLU A 654 -4.47 21.68 20.70
CA GLU A 654 -3.65 20.49 20.45
C GLU A 654 -4.21 19.65 19.29
N GLN A 655 -5.53 19.43 19.27
CA GLN A 655 -6.22 18.73 18.18
C GLN A 655 -6.03 19.46 16.86
N VAL A 656 -6.21 20.79 16.84
CA VAL A 656 -5.98 21.61 15.64
C VAL A 656 -4.54 21.46 15.17
N ASN A 657 -3.56 21.65 16.05
CA ASN A 657 -2.14 21.55 15.70
C ASN A 657 -1.76 20.16 15.16
N HIS A 658 -2.46 19.10 15.58
CA HIS A 658 -2.17 17.73 15.16
C HIS A 658 -2.40 17.49 13.66
N PHE A 659 -3.43 18.10 13.07
CA PHE A 659 -3.79 17.88 11.66
C PHE A 659 -3.89 19.16 10.83
N ASN A 660 -3.55 20.32 11.39
CA ASN A 660 -3.37 21.57 10.65
C ASN A 660 -2.09 21.54 9.78
N ASN A 661 -2.04 20.59 8.85
CA ASN A 661 -1.01 20.52 7.83
C ASN A 661 -1.61 19.91 6.55
N TRP A 662 -1.05 20.35 5.42
CA TRP A 662 -1.55 19.98 4.09
C TRP A 662 -1.57 18.46 3.88
N PHE A 663 -0.57 17.73 4.38
CA PHE A 663 -0.47 16.28 4.22
C PHE A 663 -1.60 15.52 4.94
N SER A 664 -1.92 15.90 6.18
CA SER A 664 -3.04 15.32 6.92
C SER A 664 -4.38 15.60 6.22
N PHE A 665 -4.56 16.79 5.67
CA PHE A 665 -5.79 17.16 4.95
C PHE A 665 -5.96 16.36 3.64
N CYS A 666 -4.88 16.19 2.88
CA CYS A 666 -4.82 15.29 1.72
C CYS A 666 -5.06 13.82 2.11
N GLN A 667 -4.52 13.39 3.24
CA GLN A 667 -4.74 12.05 3.77
C GLN A 667 -6.22 11.81 4.13
N LEU A 668 -6.89 12.81 4.73
CA LEU A 668 -8.33 12.78 5.00
C LEU A 668 -9.14 12.65 3.71
N TYR A 669 -8.81 13.42 2.67
CA TYR A 669 -9.46 13.29 1.36
C TYR A 669 -9.39 11.85 0.83
N ASN A 670 -8.20 11.26 0.83
CA ASN A 670 -8.00 9.88 0.38
C ASN A 670 -8.72 8.86 1.28
N ILE A 671 -8.86 9.14 2.58
CA ILE A 671 -9.61 8.25 3.48
C ILE A 671 -11.12 8.34 3.26
N ILE A 672 -11.62 9.54 3.02
CA ILE A 672 -13.06 9.81 2.95
C ILE A 672 -13.62 9.42 1.59
N GLU A 673 -12.91 9.72 0.50
CA GLU A 673 -13.45 9.67 -0.86
C GLU A 673 -12.82 8.62 -1.77
N GLU A 674 -11.50 8.37 -1.67
CA GLU A 674 -10.89 7.33 -2.50
C GLU A 674 -11.33 5.94 -1.99
N SER A 675 -11.57 5.01 -2.92
CA SER A 675 -11.83 3.62 -2.55
C SER A 675 -10.57 3.04 -1.90
N ASN A 676 -10.51 3.14 -0.58
CA ASN A 676 -9.38 2.72 0.23
C ASN A 676 -9.21 1.20 0.16
N SER A 677 -8.50 0.76 -0.86
CA SER A 677 -8.25 -0.64 -1.14
C SER A 677 -7.15 -1.20 -0.22
N GLY A 678 -7.16 -2.52 -0.07
CA GLY A 678 -6.20 -3.23 0.76
C GLY A 678 -6.58 -3.27 2.25
N PHE A 679 -5.58 -3.62 3.05
CA PHE A 679 -5.74 -3.96 4.47
C PHE A 679 -4.98 -2.99 5.37
N HIS A 680 -5.42 -2.91 6.62
CA HIS A 680 -4.62 -2.32 7.70
C HIS A 680 -3.36 -3.14 7.96
N LYS A 681 -2.34 -2.49 8.51
CA LYS A 681 -1.11 -3.18 8.97
C LYS A 681 -1.33 -3.93 10.28
N THR A 682 -2.21 -3.42 11.14
CA THR A 682 -2.53 -3.95 12.46
C THR A 682 -3.95 -4.50 12.51
N CYS A 683 -4.21 -5.48 13.39
CA CYS A 683 -5.57 -5.89 13.68
C CYS A 683 -6.29 -4.82 14.51
N SER A 684 -7.63 -4.85 14.55
CA SER A 684 -8.41 -3.83 15.25
C SER A 684 -8.03 -3.69 16.72
N CYS A 685 -7.78 -4.81 17.41
CA CYS A 685 -7.40 -4.78 18.83
C CYS A 685 -6.06 -4.05 19.05
N CYS A 686 -5.04 -4.35 18.24
CA CYS A 686 -3.75 -3.65 18.30
C CYS A 686 -3.84 -2.19 17.82
N THR A 687 -4.81 -1.86 16.98
CA THR A 687 -5.10 -0.47 16.61
C THR A 687 -5.65 0.30 17.81
N GLU A 688 -6.65 -0.24 18.51
CA GLU A 688 -7.18 0.38 19.73
C GLU A 688 -6.12 0.55 20.81
N GLU A 689 -5.34 -0.49 21.03
CA GLU A 689 -4.25 -0.45 22.00
C GLU A 689 -3.23 0.63 21.66
N ASN A 690 -2.89 0.80 20.38
CA ASN A 690 -2.03 1.90 19.95
C ASN A 690 -2.71 3.27 20.06
N HIS A 691 -4.03 3.37 19.91
CA HIS A 691 -4.73 4.65 20.12
C HIS A 691 -4.63 5.09 21.58
N LEU A 692 -4.95 4.20 22.52
CA LEU A 692 -4.74 4.46 23.95
C LEU A 692 -3.29 4.83 24.26
N ARG A 693 -2.34 4.07 23.70
CA ARG A 693 -0.91 4.32 23.95
C ARG A 693 -0.46 5.72 23.53
N MET A 694 -1.10 6.26 22.50
CA MET A 694 -0.82 7.56 21.92
C MET A 694 -1.63 8.71 22.53
N GLU A 695 -2.49 8.44 23.51
CA GLU A 695 -3.06 9.50 24.34
C GLU A 695 -1.95 10.30 25.00
N THR A 696 -2.14 11.61 25.07
CA THR A 696 -1.10 12.52 25.55
C THR A 696 -1.22 12.77 27.06
N VAL A 697 -0.07 12.97 27.69
CA VAL A 697 0.08 13.40 29.08
C VAL A 697 1.03 14.58 29.13
N LEU A 698 0.77 15.48 30.07
CA LEU A 698 1.63 16.62 30.37
C LEU A 698 2.62 16.22 31.46
N VAL A 699 3.92 16.35 31.18
CA VAL A 699 5.00 16.10 32.14
C VAL A 699 5.87 17.35 32.19
N GLY A 700 5.73 18.14 33.24
CA GLY A 700 6.23 19.52 33.26
C GLY A 700 5.58 20.33 32.13
N ASP A 701 6.40 20.99 31.30
CA ASP A 701 5.91 21.78 30.15
C ASP A 701 5.85 20.98 28.83
N LYS A 702 6.05 19.66 28.88
CA LYS A 702 6.12 18.81 27.68
C LYS A 702 4.90 17.90 27.56
N THR A 703 4.16 18.06 26.48
CA THR A 703 3.12 17.11 26.06
C THR A 703 3.75 15.94 25.31
N MET A 704 3.45 14.70 25.73
CA MET A 704 3.96 13.50 25.08
C MET A 704 2.97 12.35 25.17
N ALA A 705 3.12 11.33 24.33
CA ALA A 705 2.32 10.11 24.45
C ALA A 705 2.61 9.38 25.78
N GLN A 706 1.58 8.78 26.37
CA GLN A 706 1.69 7.99 27.62
C GLN A 706 2.68 6.82 27.48
N TYR A 707 2.64 6.14 26.34
CA TYR A 707 3.43 4.94 26.07
C TYR A 707 4.00 4.99 24.66
N THR A 708 4.99 4.15 24.35
CA THR A 708 5.34 3.91 22.94
C THR A 708 4.32 3.02 22.27
N ARG A 709 4.15 3.20 20.95
CA ARG A 709 3.42 2.24 20.11
C ARG A 709 3.99 0.84 20.30
N LEU A 710 3.12 -0.16 20.22
CA LEU A 710 3.55 -1.55 20.22
C LEU A 710 4.54 -1.79 19.08
N SER A 711 5.65 -2.45 19.41
CA SER A 711 6.63 -2.89 18.42
C SER A 711 6.02 -3.95 17.50
N ALA A 712 6.55 -4.08 16.29
CA ALA A 712 6.11 -5.08 15.34
C ALA A 712 7.33 -5.75 14.71
N ASP A 713 7.19 -7.03 14.38
CA ASP A 713 8.14 -7.74 13.55
C ASP A 713 8.09 -7.19 12.11
N THR A 714 9.19 -7.39 11.39
CA THR A 714 9.31 -7.05 9.98
C THR A 714 8.40 -7.95 9.13
N GLY A 715 7.60 -7.33 8.26
CA GLY A 715 6.74 -8.08 7.34
C GLY A 715 7.56 -8.81 6.27
N SER A 716 7.07 -9.97 5.82
CA SER A 716 7.72 -10.71 4.73
C SER A 716 7.75 -9.93 3.42
N LEU A 717 8.78 -10.15 2.61
CA LEU A 717 8.87 -9.62 1.25
C LEU A 717 7.67 -10.04 0.39
N PHE A 718 7.06 -9.08 -0.29
CA PHE A 718 5.92 -9.30 -1.19
C PHE A 718 6.36 -9.73 -2.61
N ASP A 719 7.62 -9.48 -2.96
CA ASP A 719 8.18 -9.81 -4.25
C ASP A 719 8.56 -11.31 -4.32
N GLY A 720 7.73 -12.10 -5.00
CA GLY A 720 7.93 -13.54 -5.08
C GLY A 720 9.17 -13.98 -5.85
N GLN A 721 9.69 -13.17 -6.78
CA GLN A 721 10.91 -13.51 -7.52
C GLN A 721 12.13 -13.28 -6.64
N LEU A 722 12.17 -12.15 -5.92
CA LEU A 722 13.21 -11.86 -4.94
C LEU A 722 13.19 -12.89 -3.80
N LYS A 723 12.00 -13.25 -3.31
CA LYS A 723 11.88 -14.29 -2.28
C LYS A 723 12.48 -15.61 -2.73
N LEU A 724 12.17 -16.10 -3.93
CA LEU A 724 12.72 -17.36 -4.43
C LEU A 724 14.24 -17.30 -4.61
N LEU A 725 14.76 -16.16 -5.07
CA LEU A 725 16.19 -15.90 -5.18
C LEU A 725 16.87 -16.01 -3.81
N LEU A 726 16.34 -15.29 -2.82
CA LEU A 726 16.85 -15.30 -1.45
C LEU A 726 16.74 -16.68 -0.81
N ASP A 727 15.61 -17.38 -0.97
CA ASP A 727 15.43 -18.75 -0.44
C ASP A 727 16.52 -19.70 -0.99
N ARG A 728 16.87 -19.58 -2.28
CA ARG A 728 17.96 -20.38 -2.86
C ARG A 728 19.33 -19.98 -2.33
N LEU A 729 19.63 -18.68 -2.27
CA LEU A 729 20.88 -18.18 -1.72
C LEU A 729 21.07 -18.61 -0.27
N VAL A 730 20.03 -18.50 0.55
CA VAL A 730 20.04 -18.93 1.96
C VAL A 730 20.35 -20.41 2.08
N ASN A 731 19.70 -21.28 1.28
CA ASN A 731 19.99 -22.71 1.31
C ASN A 731 21.47 -23.01 0.99
N GLU A 732 22.02 -22.37 -0.05
CA GLU A 732 23.41 -22.54 -0.47
C GLU A 732 24.42 -22.06 0.59
N VAL A 733 24.11 -20.95 1.28
CA VAL A 733 24.94 -20.42 2.38
C VAL A 733 24.87 -21.35 3.59
N VAL A 734 23.67 -21.81 3.95
CA VAL A 734 23.44 -22.68 5.11
C VAL A 734 24.10 -24.04 4.91
N GLU A 735 23.98 -24.65 3.73
CA GLU A 735 24.67 -25.92 3.40
C GLU A 735 26.18 -25.79 3.60
N ARG A 736 26.80 -24.72 3.08
CA ARG A 736 28.24 -24.47 3.26
C ARG A 736 28.62 -24.23 4.72
N LYS A 737 27.79 -23.53 5.49
CA LYS A 737 28.06 -23.34 6.93
C LYS A 737 27.93 -24.65 7.70
N ILE A 738 26.96 -25.49 7.36
CA ILE A 738 26.82 -26.84 7.94
C ILE A 738 28.05 -27.68 7.62
N ASP A 739 28.53 -27.66 6.38
CA ASP A 739 29.72 -28.40 5.98
C ASP A 739 30.98 -27.87 6.68
N GLN A 740 31.12 -26.55 6.85
CA GLN A 740 32.19 -25.96 7.65
C GLN A 740 32.13 -26.46 9.10
N LEU A 741 30.96 -26.46 9.72
CA LEU A 741 30.79 -26.91 11.10
C LEU A 741 31.12 -28.40 11.25
N ARG A 742 30.67 -29.25 10.32
CA ARG A 742 31.02 -30.68 10.29
C ARG A 742 32.51 -30.90 10.13
N TYR A 743 33.17 -30.13 9.26
CA TYR A 743 34.61 -30.22 9.05
C TYR A 743 35.40 -29.84 10.31
N VAL A 744 35.04 -28.72 10.97
CA VAL A 744 35.80 -28.20 12.11
C VAL A 744 35.50 -28.93 13.42
N MET A 745 34.26 -29.39 13.62
CA MET A 745 33.83 -30.00 14.88
C MET A 745 33.70 -31.54 14.81
N GLY A 746 33.73 -32.15 13.63
CA GLY A 746 33.63 -33.61 13.47
C GLY A 746 32.36 -34.20 14.12
N ASP A 747 32.49 -35.36 14.76
CA ASP A 747 31.39 -36.04 15.47
C ASP A 747 30.86 -35.23 16.68
N GLN A 748 31.61 -34.24 17.17
CA GLN A 748 31.18 -33.39 18.29
C GLN A 748 30.04 -32.41 17.94
N VAL A 749 29.69 -32.24 16.66
CA VAL A 749 28.53 -31.40 16.27
C VAL A 749 27.23 -31.88 16.94
N ASN A 750 27.06 -33.19 17.15
CA ASN A 750 25.83 -33.76 17.72
C ASN A 750 25.88 -33.98 19.24
N ASP A 751 27.08 -34.07 19.83
CA ASP A 751 27.29 -34.37 21.26
C ASP A 751 27.80 -33.18 22.09
N SER A 752 28.07 -32.03 21.47
CA SER A 752 28.59 -30.86 22.19
C SER A 752 27.50 -30.13 23.00
N THR A 753 27.78 -29.88 24.29
CA THR A 753 27.07 -28.88 25.12
C THR A 753 27.47 -27.44 24.76
N ALA A 754 28.24 -27.26 23.69
CA ALA A 754 28.77 -25.99 23.24
C ALA A 754 27.67 -25.13 22.62
N VAL A 755 27.66 -23.84 22.98
CA VAL A 755 26.76 -22.86 22.36
C VAL A 755 27.46 -22.26 21.15
N ILE A 756 26.90 -22.48 19.96
CA ILE A 756 27.41 -21.90 18.71
C ILE A 756 26.66 -20.60 18.43
N GLU A 757 27.36 -19.48 18.56
CA GLU A 757 26.89 -18.17 18.13
C GLU A 757 27.12 -18.02 16.61
N VAL A 758 26.05 -17.83 15.83
CA VAL A 758 26.11 -17.64 14.37
C VAL A 758 25.60 -16.24 14.01
N PRO A 759 26.42 -15.18 14.19
CA PRO A 759 26.04 -13.85 13.73
C PRO A 759 25.89 -13.82 12.21
N LEU A 760 24.87 -13.10 11.75
CA LEU A 760 24.64 -12.84 10.34
C LEU A 760 24.95 -11.38 10.03
N LEU A 761 25.95 -11.17 9.18
CA LEU A 761 26.39 -9.86 8.71
C LEU A 761 25.99 -9.75 7.23
N ILE A 762 25.14 -8.80 6.90
CA ILE A 762 24.68 -8.59 5.52
C ILE A 762 24.98 -7.16 5.12
N GLU A 763 25.61 -7.00 3.97
CA GLU A 763 25.72 -5.72 3.28
C GLU A 763 25.15 -5.87 1.86
N GLN A 764 24.78 -4.74 1.27
CA GLN A 764 24.17 -4.70 -0.06
C GLN A 764 24.44 -3.37 -0.74
N ASN A 765 25.03 -3.42 -1.93
CA ASN A 765 24.97 -2.28 -2.85
C ASN A 765 23.62 -2.25 -3.57
N ASN A 766 22.67 -1.47 -3.04
CA ASN A 766 21.31 -1.40 -3.61
C ASN A 766 21.27 -0.97 -5.08
N PHE A 767 22.25 -0.22 -5.59
CA PHE A 767 22.25 0.20 -7.00
C PHE A 767 22.60 -0.94 -7.95
N HIS A 768 23.70 -1.64 -7.66
CA HIS A 768 24.09 -2.84 -8.40
C HIS A 768 23.05 -3.94 -8.23
N PHE A 769 22.56 -4.15 -7.02
CA PHE A 769 21.53 -5.15 -6.77
C PHE A 769 20.25 -4.91 -7.58
N GLN A 770 19.75 -3.67 -7.63
CA GLN A 770 18.54 -3.37 -8.41
C GLN A 770 18.78 -3.49 -9.92
N HIS A 771 19.98 -3.12 -10.39
CA HIS A 771 20.37 -3.32 -11.77
C HIS A 771 20.35 -4.80 -12.14
N ASP A 772 21.11 -5.61 -11.42
CA ASP A 772 21.26 -7.05 -11.64
C ASP A 772 19.92 -7.78 -11.50
N LEU A 773 19.10 -7.39 -10.50
CA LEU A 773 17.76 -7.93 -10.33
C LEU A 773 16.86 -7.64 -11.55
N ASN A 774 16.95 -6.46 -12.14
CA ASN A 774 16.19 -6.12 -13.35
C ASN A 774 16.70 -6.84 -14.60
N THR A 775 18.01 -7.11 -14.67
CA THR A 775 18.63 -7.97 -15.69
C THR A 775 18.08 -9.39 -15.60
N LEU A 776 18.10 -10.00 -14.40
CA LEU A 776 17.52 -11.32 -14.14
C LEU A 776 16.03 -11.39 -14.49
N ARG A 777 15.30 -10.29 -14.29
CA ARG A 777 13.88 -10.16 -14.64
C ARG A 777 13.61 -9.95 -16.12
N LYS A 778 14.63 -9.62 -16.90
CA LYS A 778 14.52 -9.20 -18.30
C LYS A 778 13.60 -7.98 -18.49
N ASN A 779 13.58 -7.06 -17.53
CA ASN A 779 12.75 -5.85 -17.56
C ASN A 779 13.55 -4.66 -18.11
N LYS A 780 13.51 -4.46 -19.43
CA LYS A 780 14.28 -3.41 -20.13
C LYS A 780 13.98 -1.99 -19.61
N THR A 781 12.72 -1.66 -19.37
CA THR A 781 12.34 -0.31 -18.91
C THR A 781 12.83 -0.03 -17.49
N ALA A 782 12.75 -1.02 -16.60
CA ALA A 782 13.27 -0.89 -15.24
C ALA A 782 14.81 -0.82 -15.23
N LEU A 783 15.47 -1.59 -16.11
CA LEU A 783 16.92 -1.56 -16.28
C LEU A 783 17.41 -0.16 -16.69
N GLN A 784 16.82 0.44 -17.73
CA GLN A 784 17.15 1.81 -18.17
C GLN A 784 16.95 2.85 -17.07
N LYS A 785 15.90 2.70 -16.24
CA LYS A 785 15.68 3.58 -15.08
C LYS A 785 16.76 3.39 -14.01
N ALA A 786 17.22 2.16 -13.78
CA ALA A 786 18.29 1.86 -12.84
C ALA A 786 19.64 2.40 -13.33
N GLU A 787 19.97 2.22 -14.62
CA GLU A 787 21.17 2.77 -15.27
C GLU A 787 21.23 4.29 -15.13
N LYS A 788 20.16 4.99 -15.49
CA LYS A 788 20.06 6.45 -15.32
C LYS A 788 20.21 6.88 -13.85
N LYS A 789 19.74 6.05 -12.90
CA LYS A 789 19.90 6.34 -11.48
C LYS A 789 21.37 6.19 -11.05
N ILE A 790 22.06 5.14 -11.51
CA ILE A 790 23.49 4.92 -11.27
C ILE A 790 24.31 6.06 -11.86
N GLU A 791 24.02 6.48 -13.09
CA GLU A 791 24.68 7.61 -13.75
C GLU A 791 24.49 8.91 -12.96
N ARG A 792 23.25 9.25 -12.61
CA ARG A 792 22.93 10.38 -11.71
C ARG A 792 23.62 10.29 -10.36
N LEU A 793 23.90 9.10 -9.85
CA LEU A 793 24.64 8.91 -8.60
C LEU A 793 26.14 9.11 -8.78
N LYS A 794 26.72 8.68 -9.90
CA LYS A 794 28.11 9.01 -10.24
C LYS A 794 28.28 10.53 -10.36
N GLU A 795 27.27 11.23 -10.89
CA GLU A 795 27.21 12.70 -10.89
C GLU A 795 27.00 13.29 -9.49
N ARG A 796 26.10 12.71 -8.66
CA ARG A 796 25.77 13.21 -7.31
C ARG A 796 26.77 12.82 -6.23
N GLY A 797 27.55 11.76 -6.41
CA GLY A 797 28.56 11.27 -5.45
C GLY A 797 29.67 12.30 -5.21
N LYS A 798 29.91 13.16 -6.20
CA LYS A 798 30.76 14.34 -6.08
C LYS A 798 30.29 15.31 -4.97
N LYS A 799 29.01 15.31 -4.60
CA LYS A 799 28.43 16.30 -3.66
C LYS A 799 28.85 16.17 -2.20
N LYS A 800 29.30 15.03 -1.67
CA LYS A 800 29.71 14.98 -0.23
C LYS A 800 31.01 15.74 -0.04
N ASP A 801 32.03 15.35 -0.79
CA ASP A 801 33.33 16.01 -0.73
C ASP A 801 33.19 17.47 -1.14
N ASP A 802 32.42 17.78 -2.19
CA ASP A 802 32.15 19.17 -2.59
C ASP A 802 31.42 19.96 -1.49
N ARG A 803 30.46 19.36 -0.74
CA ARG A 803 29.81 20.05 0.39
C ARG A 803 30.80 20.37 1.49
N ILE A 804 31.65 19.42 1.87
CA ILE A 804 32.67 19.61 2.92
C ILE A 804 33.70 20.65 2.45
N LYS A 805 34.15 20.59 1.19
CA LYS A 805 35.04 21.59 0.56
C LYS A 805 34.41 22.99 0.55
N ASN A 806 33.15 23.09 0.13
CA ASN A 806 32.40 24.36 0.07
C ASN A 806 32.14 24.95 1.46
N ALA A 807 31.95 24.10 2.48
CA ALA A 807 31.81 24.54 3.87
C ALA A 807 33.07 25.26 4.37
N SER A 808 34.26 24.88 3.89
CA SER A 808 35.51 25.57 4.23
C SER A 808 35.69 26.95 3.56
N LYS A 809 34.74 27.37 2.70
CA LYS A 809 34.78 28.67 1.99
C LYS A 809 36.08 28.95 1.24
N GLY A 810 36.78 27.89 0.80
CA GLY A 810 38.06 27.97 0.10
C GLY A 810 39.26 28.40 0.96
N ILE A 811 39.14 28.40 2.29
CA ILE A 811 40.20 28.80 3.22
C ILE A 811 40.48 27.64 4.18
N CYS A 812 41.77 27.35 4.41
CA CYS A 812 42.18 26.32 5.35
C CYS A 812 41.84 26.75 6.79
N PRO A 813 41.10 25.93 7.56
CA PRO A 813 40.77 26.22 8.95
C PRO A 813 42.01 26.32 9.84
N TYR A 814 43.05 25.52 9.59
CA TYR A 814 44.26 25.49 10.42
C TYR A 814 45.31 26.53 10.03
N THR A 815 45.57 26.73 8.73
CA THR A 815 46.66 27.60 8.26
C THR A 815 46.20 28.95 7.71
N GLY A 816 44.90 29.12 7.43
CA GLY A 816 44.36 30.32 6.77
C GLY A 816 44.77 30.48 5.30
N LYS A 817 45.50 29.52 4.72
CA LYS A 817 45.89 29.52 3.30
C LYS A 817 44.70 29.17 2.39
N LYS A 818 44.75 29.58 1.12
CA LYS A 818 43.72 29.25 0.13
C LYS A 818 43.74 27.75 -0.17
N LEU A 819 42.58 27.11 -0.16
CA LEU A 819 42.42 25.70 -0.50
C LEU A 819 42.16 25.54 -2.00
N THR A 820 42.79 24.52 -2.57
CA THR A 820 42.59 24.00 -3.93
C THR A 820 42.42 22.49 -3.85
N ASP A 821 42.06 21.85 -4.96
CA ASP A 821 41.96 20.38 -5.01
C ASP A 821 43.32 19.67 -4.89
N LEU A 822 44.43 20.40 -5.11
CA LEU A 822 45.79 19.85 -5.08
C LEU A 822 46.44 19.92 -3.70
N ASN A 823 45.98 20.83 -2.83
CA ASN A 823 46.62 21.09 -1.54
C ASN A 823 45.74 20.77 -0.32
N GLY A 824 44.53 20.26 -0.55
CA GLY A 824 43.55 20.02 0.51
C GLY A 824 43.15 18.55 0.67
N GLU A 825 42.72 18.22 1.88
CA GLU A 825 42.22 16.91 2.28
C GLU A 825 41.12 17.04 3.35
N ILE A 826 40.33 15.97 3.52
CA ILE A 826 39.29 15.93 4.55
C ILE A 826 39.88 15.31 5.83
N ASP A 827 39.94 16.10 6.89
CA ASP A 827 40.36 15.67 8.22
C ASP A 827 39.15 15.40 9.14
N HIS A 828 39.36 14.61 10.20
CA HIS A 828 38.41 14.46 11.29
C HIS A 828 38.66 15.52 12.37
N ILE A 829 37.69 16.42 12.61
CA ILE A 829 37.77 17.50 13.62
C ILE A 829 38.23 16.93 14.96
N LEU A 830 37.53 15.90 15.45
CA LEU A 830 37.97 15.04 16.54
C LEU A 830 38.58 13.76 15.97
N PRO A 831 39.89 13.52 16.22
CA PRO A 831 40.56 12.30 15.77
C PRO A 831 39.85 11.04 16.28
N ARG A 832 39.88 9.97 15.48
CA ARG A 832 39.23 8.69 15.82
C ARG A 832 39.80 8.07 17.08
N SER A 833 41.11 8.21 17.31
CA SER A 833 41.79 7.73 18.52
C SER A 833 41.32 8.47 19.77
N VAL A 834 41.13 9.79 19.69
CA VAL A 834 40.65 10.63 20.79
C VAL A 834 39.19 10.31 21.10
N SER A 835 38.30 10.40 20.11
CA SER A 835 36.87 10.10 20.29
C SER A 835 36.63 8.69 20.82
N ARG A 836 37.36 7.68 20.31
CA ARG A 836 37.27 6.31 20.85
C ARG A 836 37.76 6.20 22.30
N LYS A 837 38.78 6.95 22.69
CA LYS A 837 39.34 6.92 24.05
C LYS A 837 38.47 7.68 25.06
N THR A 838 37.93 8.84 24.68
CA THR A 838 37.17 9.71 25.60
C THR A 838 35.68 9.35 25.65
N GLU A 839 35.09 9.00 24.51
CA GLU A 839 33.64 8.80 24.37
C GLU A 839 33.26 7.34 24.11
N GLY A 840 34.25 6.44 24.05
CA GLY A 840 34.04 5.02 23.73
C GLY A 840 33.59 4.76 22.29
N ALA A 841 33.43 5.77 21.44
CA ALA A 841 32.90 5.61 20.09
C ALA A 841 33.68 6.44 19.06
N VAL A 842 33.77 5.92 17.83
CA VAL A 842 34.34 6.67 16.71
C VAL A 842 33.23 7.53 16.10
N PHE A 843 33.45 8.84 16.03
CA PHE A 843 32.50 9.78 15.42
C PHE A 843 32.52 9.72 13.88
N ASN A 844 31.85 8.72 13.32
CA ASN A 844 31.68 8.50 11.89
C ASN A 844 30.53 9.33 11.31
N SER A 845 30.63 10.65 11.39
CA SER A 845 29.63 11.62 10.90
C SER A 845 30.25 12.67 9.99
N GLU A 846 29.51 13.18 9.00
CA GLU A 846 29.92 14.35 8.18
C GLU A 846 30.20 15.58 9.05
N MET A 847 29.51 15.71 10.20
CA MET A 847 29.75 16.79 11.17
C MET A 847 31.14 16.75 11.82
N ASN A 848 31.80 15.59 11.81
CA ASN A 848 33.17 15.45 12.31
C ASN A 848 34.20 15.62 11.19
N LEU A 849 33.81 15.99 9.96
CA LEU A 849 34.71 16.13 8.83
C LEU A 849 34.92 17.61 8.48
N ILE A 850 36.17 17.98 8.17
CA ILE A 850 36.51 19.35 7.77
C ILE A 850 37.54 19.34 6.63
N TYR A 851 37.33 20.16 5.60
CA TYR A 851 38.30 20.28 4.51
C TYR A 851 39.40 21.28 4.89
N CYS A 852 40.65 20.83 4.88
CA CYS A 852 41.80 21.61 5.31
C CYS A 852 43.01 21.35 4.40
N SER A 853 44.10 22.09 4.58
CA SER A 853 45.32 21.84 3.82
C SER A 853 46.08 20.64 4.39
N ILE A 854 46.76 19.89 3.52
CA ILE A 854 47.57 18.73 3.93
C ILE A 854 48.61 19.12 4.99
N GLU A 855 49.26 20.28 4.82
CA GLU A 855 50.19 20.86 5.79
C GLU A 855 49.51 21.16 7.14
N GLY A 856 48.30 21.71 7.10
CA GLY A 856 47.53 22.04 8.29
C GLY A 856 47.12 20.79 9.07
N ASN A 857 46.65 19.75 8.36
CA ASN A 857 46.29 18.48 8.98
C ASN A 857 47.50 17.78 9.60
N ARG A 858 48.62 17.69 8.87
CA ARG A 858 49.87 17.14 9.41
C ARG A 858 50.33 17.88 10.66
N SER A 859 50.21 19.20 10.66
CA SER A 859 50.54 20.03 11.81
C SER A 859 49.61 19.75 12.98
N LYS A 860 48.30 19.66 12.76
CA LYS A 860 47.30 19.36 13.79
C LYS A 860 47.54 17.97 14.40
N GLY A 861 47.71 16.95 13.57
CA GLY A 861 47.89 15.56 13.98
C GLY A 861 46.70 15.03 14.80
N ASN A 862 46.97 14.18 15.79
CA ASN A 862 45.94 13.59 16.66
C ASN A 862 45.48 14.51 17.82
N ARG A 863 45.66 15.83 17.69
CA ARG A 863 45.26 16.81 18.72
C ARG A 863 43.82 17.26 18.50
N ALA A 864 43.09 17.50 19.59
CA ALA A 864 41.80 18.17 19.52
C ALA A 864 42.04 19.68 19.41
N TYR A 865 41.40 20.32 18.42
CA TYR A 865 41.44 21.77 18.23
C TYR A 865 40.12 22.37 18.73
N SER A 866 40.21 23.54 19.34
CA SER A 866 39.11 24.41 19.76
C SER A 866 38.99 25.62 18.82
N LEU A 867 38.02 26.52 19.06
CA LEU A 867 37.87 27.74 18.26
C LEU A 867 39.13 28.62 18.29
N SER A 868 39.85 28.66 19.41
CA SER A 868 41.10 29.43 19.52
C SER A 868 42.25 28.88 18.69
N ASP A 869 42.19 27.60 18.32
CA ASP A 869 43.21 26.95 17.50
C ASP A 869 42.95 27.14 15.99
N LEU A 870 41.78 27.66 15.61
CA LEU A 870 41.43 27.93 14.23
C LEU A 870 41.96 29.28 13.76
N ASN A 871 42.31 29.37 12.48
CA ASN A 871 42.88 30.58 11.92
C ASN A 871 41.84 31.71 11.82
N GLY A 872 42.18 32.91 12.30
CA GLY A 872 41.29 34.07 12.25
C GLY A 872 40.77 34.44 10.85
N LYS A 873 41.52 34.16 9.77
CA LYS A 873 41.03 34.37 8.39
C LYS A 873 39.89 33.43 8.02
N TYR A 874 39.97 32.18 8.49
CA TYR A 874 38.91 31.20 8.31
C TYR A 874 37.67 31.59 9.13
N LEU A 875 37.85 31.92 10.42
CA LEU A 875 36.77 32.35 11.31
C LEU A 875 36.03 33.57 10.75
N LYS A 876 36.77 34.61 10.32
CA LYS A 876 36.18 35.82 9.72
C LYS A 876 35.41 35.52 8.44
N LYS A 877 35.84 34.54 7.65
CA LYS A 877 35.14 34.15 6.41
C LYS A 877 33.85 33.37 6.69
N LEU A 878 33.83 32.59 7.77
CA LEU A 878 32.70 31.74 8.14
C LEU A 878 31.64 32.49 8.95
N TYR A 879 32.06 33.24 9.98
CA TYR A 879 31.19 33.90 10.95
C TYR A 879 31.12 35.43 10.79
N GLY A 880 31.87 36.02 9.85
CA GLY A 880 31.97 37.47 9.70
C GLY A 880 32.83 38.16 10.78
N SER A 881 33.29 37.41 11.79
CA SER A 881 34.13 37.87 12.90
C SER A 881 35.26 36.87 13.16
N SER A 882 36.36 37.34 13.75
CA SER A 882 37.43 36.49 14.31
C SER A 882 37.50 36.58 15.84
N ASP A 883 36.56 37.31 16.45
CA ASP A 883 36.41 37.42 17.91
C ASP A 883 35.70 36.18 18.45
N ILE A 884 36.43 35.36 19.22
CA ILE A 884 36.00 34.04 19.67
C ILE A 884 34.73 34.14 20.53
N LEU A 885 34.67 35.10 21.47
CA LEU A 885 33.52 35.26 22.36
C LEU A 885 32.24 35.58 21.56
N LYS A 886 32.34 36.46 20.57
CA LYS A 886 31.20 36.77 19.68
C LYS A 886 30.75 35.56 18.86
N ILE A 887 31.70 34.73 18.43
CA ILE A 887 31.40 33.50 17.69
C ILE A 887 30.72 32.48 18.60
N GLU A 888 31.24 32.29 19.82
CA GLU A 888 30.65 31.39 20.83
C GLU A 888 29.21 31.78 21.15
N THR A 889 28.96 33.06 21.48
CA THR A 889 27.60 33.56 21.72
C THR A 889 26.69 33.37 20.50
N SER A 890 27.20 33.61 19.29
CA SER A 890 26.42 33.38 18.06
C SER A 890 26.07 31.90 17.86
N ILE A 891 26.97 30.98 18.21
CA ILE A 891 26.74 29.53 18.11
C ILE A 891 25.70 29.11 19.16
N GLU A 892 25.83 29.58 20.41
CA GLU A 892 24.88 29.29 21.49
C GLU A 892 23.45 29.73 21.15
N VAL A 893 23.28 30.97 20.63
CA VAL A 893 21.97 31.48 20.18
C VAL A 893 21.37 30.66 19.02
N THR A 894 22.20 29.95 18.25
CA THR A 894 21.72 29.09 17.15
C THR A 894 21.37 27.67 17.64
N LEU A 895 21.82 27.28 18.83
CA LEU A 895 21.58 25.97 19.43
C LEU A 895 20.33 25.96 20.33
N ASP A 896 19.93 27.11 20.87
CA ASP A 896 18.64 27.35 21.55
C ASP A 896 17.50 27.60 20.54
#